data_AF-A0A6P1F5D8-F1
#
_entry.id   AF-A0A6P1F5D8-F1
#
_cell.length_a   1.000
_cell.length_b   1.000
_cell.length_c   1.000
_cell.angle_alpha   90.00
_cell.angle_beta   90.00
_cell.angle_gamma   90.00
#
_symmetry.space_group_name_H-M   'P 1'
#
loop_
_entity.id
_entity.type
_entity.pdbx_description
1 polymer ?
#
loop_
_entity_poly.entity_id
_entity_poly.type
_entity_poly.pdbx_seq_one_letter_code
_entity_poly.pdbx_strand_id
1 'polypeptide(L)'
;MPDAPASTAPASTAPAPTRHRPRRGLGLALLAGLSLAAAPLVATPATAAPGGDELVISEVFARGGSAGAAYTHRFVELFNPTGADIALSGLSLQYRSATGTANPTTTVALSGTVPADGHFLIQGASNGSNGAALPAADQTANGLNIAAAGGTLFLVEGTSTLVAPPTGAAAQPDAVLDLLGYGTSNTFESAAATAPTLTESIARADTPTGDTDSNAADFSVGAMTPESSGGATAPEPTPTATPTPTPTPTAPPTSAPTVTIAEIQGTGAASPLVGQTVTTTGVVTARYPSGGYNGYVVQTAGTGAQGEGRTSSDAVFVYSSASVGSVAIGDHLQITGAVSEFNGLTELTPTSAATVVTLDSPAAAPVPAAVGLPRTAEERETLESMLIAPQGAFTVTDTYDLNSYGSIGLAAGDSPLLTPTEVARPGTPELAAVVADNAARAITLDDGASINFLGSAANKAIPLPYLTPTEPIRVGAPATFTRPVVLDFRNSAWALQPTTQLTVENADSVQPATFADTREAAPEAVGGDFSIASFNVLNYFSTTGDSITGCTFYTDRDGDPVTVNSGCDARGAANADDLERQQAKIVTAINTLGAGVVSLEEIENSAKFGKPRDEALATLTAALNSAAGSEVWAYVPSPAALPALADEDVIRTAFIYKKAVIEPVGESEILLDSTAFSNARKPLAQEFRLIGDAESEFVAIVNHFKSKGSGEGADADQGDGQGASNASRVAQATALVAFADRLETEKATDLVYLLGDFNAYSKEDPVTVITDAGFVDQGSKDGEYSYAFDGAVGSLDHVFASPAADATVTGVDTWNINSGESVALEYSRYDYNATIFYDTSAFRSSDHDPVVVGLDLPEAAPATVIDVATSAQTKRLGLLRSLTVTAVNNGPEAVAVEIATPYGTRTKSSVKPGQSFSTTYVTLLRPIKAGVATIEVTAKDGTERTYEQAYSAR
;
A
#
# COMPACT_ATOMS: atom_id res chain seq x y z
N MET A 1 -6.63 37.56 -58.74
CA MET A 1 -7.24 38.89 -58.54
C MET A 1 -7.83 38.91 -57.15
N PRO A 2 -7.44 39.91 -56.36
CA PRO A 2 -6.24 39.74 -55.51
C PRO A 2 -6.44 40.46 -54.15
N ASP A 3 -5.57 40.45 -53.15
CA ASP A 3 -4.12 40.66 -53.14
C ASP A 3 -3.46 39.87 -52.00
N ALA A 4 -2.61 38.92 -52.39
CA ALA A 4 -1.25 38.79 -51.84
C ALA A 4 -0.40 39.99 -52.37
N PRO A 5 0.90 40.21 -52.05
CA PRO A 5 1.84 39.24 -51.49
C PRO A 5 3.03 39.83 -50.65
N ALA A 6 3.86 38.90 -50.13
CA ALA A 6 5.33 38.81 -50.23
C ALA A 6 6.24 40.02 -49.81
N SER A 7 7.54 39.87 -49.50
CA SER A 7 8.46 38.80 -49.85
C SER A 7 9.75 38.84 -48.99
N THR A 8 10.36 37.64 -48.81
CA THR A 8 11.81 37.30 -48.88
C THR A 8 12.78 38.03 -47.94
N ALA A 9 13.42 37.36 -46.96
CA ALA A 9 14.54 36.38 -47.06
C ALA A 9 15.85 36.97 -47.66
N PRO A 10 17.08 36.44 -47.44
CA PRO A 10 17.50 35.28 -46.62
C PRO A 10 18.85 35.46 -45.84
N ALA A 11 19.27 34.35 -45.19
CA ALA A 11 20.65 33.84 -45.05
C ALA A 11 21.70 34.61 -44.23
N SER A 12 22.31 33.93 -43.26
CA SER A 12 23.67 33.35 -43.43
C SER A 12 24.38 33.13 -42.10
N THR A 13 24.78 31.87 -41.87
CA THR A 13 26.06 31.42 -41.30
C THR A 13 26.44 31.79 -39.85
N ALA A 14 26.47 30.75 -39.02
CA ALA A 14 27.37 30.62 -37.86
C ALA A 14 28.85 30.82 -38.28
N PRO A 15 29.77 31.20 -37.37
CA PRO A 15 30.34 30.21 -36.46
C PRO A 15 30.73 30.72 -35.05
N ALA A 16 30.85 29.77 -34.11
CA ALA A 16 31.68 29.87 -32.90
C ALA A 16 33.19 29.87 -33.29
N PRO A 17 34.22 29.98 -32.40
CA PRO A 17 34.19 29.85 -30.94
C PRO A 17 35.21 30.70 -30.10
N THR A 18 35.14 30.51 -28.78
CA THR A 18 36.22 30.61 -27.76
C THR A 18 36.75 31.98 -27.27
N ARG A 19 36.49 32.29 -25.99
CA ARG A 19 37.42 32.21 -24.81
C ARG A 19 37.10 33.26 -23.73
N HIS A 20 36.85 32.76 -22.52
CA HIS A 20 37.07 33.34 -21.19
C HIS A 20 36.91 34.86 -20.92
N ARG A 21 35.85 35.18 -20.13
CA ARG A 21 35.69 36.16 -19.01
C ARG A 21 36.70 37.34 -18.92
N PRO A 22 36.25 38.59 -18.65
CA PRO A 22 35.62 38.93 -17.36
C PRO A 22 34.58 40.07 -17.32
N ARG A 23 34.04 40.21 -16.10
CA ARG A 23 33.14 41.21 -15.47
C ARG A 23 33.00 42.63 -16.06
N ARG A 24 31.73 43.05 -16.14
CA ARG A 24 31.08 44.32 -15.72
C ARG A 24 31.92 45.62 -15.73
N GLY A 25 31.54 46.55 -16.62
CA GLY A 25 31.62 48.02 -16.44
C GLY A 25 30.18 48.58 -16.36
N LEU A 26 29.72 49.38 -15.39
CA LEU A 26 30.25 50.53 -14.65
C LEU A 26 29.97 51.87 -15.34
N GLY A 27 29.30 52.75 -14.59
CA GLY A 27 29.14 54.20 -14.78
C GLY A 27 28.21 54.69 -13.66
N LEU A 28 28.61 55.20 -12.49
CA LEU A 28 29.75 55.97 -11.95
C LEU A 28 29.55 57.50 -11.96
N ALA A 29 29.31 58.08 -10.77
CA ALA A 29 29.91 59.30 -10.18
C ALA A 29 29.31 59.53 -8.75
N LEU A 30 29.93 59.21 -7.60
CA LEU A 30 31.09 59.79 -6.83
C LEU A 30 30.82 61.26 -6.37
N LEU A 31 30.93 61.68 -5.09
CA LEU A 31 31.92 61.33 -4.04
C LEU A 31 31.53 61.78 -2.59
N ALA A 32 32.07 61.01 -1.62
CA ALA A 32 32.52 61.36 -0.24
C ALA A 32 31.47 61.72 0.83
N GLY A 33 31.46 61.17 2.04
CA GLY A 33 32.27 60.14 2.69
C GLY A 33 31.87 60.06 4.17
N LEU A 34 31.76 58.85 4.72
CA LEU A 34 32.07 58.50 6.11
C LEU A 34 31.93 56.98 6.23
N SER A 35 32.98 56.34 6.72
CA SER A 35 33.05 54.92 7.05
C SER A 35 32.05 54.54 8.14
N LEU A 36 31.14 53.60 7.84
CA LEU A 36 30.53 52.75 8.84
C LEU A 36 30.55 51.31 8.33
N ALA A 37 31.22 50.44 9.09
CA ALA A 37 31.20 49.01 8.88
C ALA A 37 29.75 48.53 8.83
N ALA A 38 29.39 47.80 7.78
CA ALA A 38 28.17 47.00 7.77
C ALA A 38 28.35 45.88 8.80
N ALA A 39 27.86 46.12 10.01
CA ALA A 39 27.56 45.08 10.95
C ALA A 39 26.53 44.13 10.31
N PRO A 40 26.58 42.81 10.60
CA PRO A 40 25.47 41.94 10.27
C PRO A 40 24.22 42.54 10.91
N LEU A 41 23.12 42.58 10.16
CA LEU A 41 21.80 42.76 10.73
C LEU A 41 21.57 41.51 11.60
N VAL A 42 21.99 41.59 12.86
CA VAL A 42 21.49 40.70 13.90
C VAL A 42 20.00 41.01 13.94
N ALA A 43 19.19 40.06 13.48
CA ALA A 43 17.81 40.04 13.91
C ALA A 43 17.88 40.00 15.44
N THR A 44 17.48 41.09 16.08
CA THR A 44 17.31 41.10 17.53
C THR A 44 16.36 39.95 17.83
N PRO A 45 16.72 38.99 18.70
CA PRO A 45 15.72 38.08 19.24
C PRO A 45 14.56 38.93 19.76
N ALA A 46 13.34 38.38 19.68
CA ALA A 46 12.21 38.93 20.39
C ALA A 46 12.69 39.30 21.80
N THR A 47 12.42 40.54 22.18
CA THR A 47 12.72 41.04 23.50
C THR A 47 11.85 40.28 24.49
N ALA A 48 12.47 39.80 25.57
CA ALA A 48 11.82 39.38 26.80
C ALA A 48 10.59 40.24 27.16
N ALA A 49 9.72 39.67 27.99
CA ALA A 49 8.85 40.43 28.88
C ALA A 49 9.51 40.58 30.27
N PRO A 50 10.70 41.20 30.43
CA PRO A 50 11.27 41.44 31.76
C PRO A 50 10.49 42.56 32.48
N GLY A 51 9.41 43.06 31.85
CA GLY A 51 8.51 44.06 32.39
C GLY A 51 7.50 43.49 33.39
N GLY A 52 7.31 42.16 33.41
CA GLY A 52 6.34 41.50 34.29
C GLY A 52 4.89 41.88 33.95
N ASP A 53 4.59 42.05 32.67
CA ASP A 53 3.29 42.47 32.14
C ASP A 53 2.46 41.33 31.52
N GLU A 54 2.98 40.09 31.53
CA GLU A 54 2.33 38.91 30.94
C GLU A 54 2.35 37.70 31.89
N LEU A 55 1.49 36.71 31.61
CA LEU A 55 1.35 35.48 32.40
C LEU A 55 2.53 34.52 32.16
N VAL A 56 3.07 33.91 33.21
CA VAL A 56 4.24 33.01 33.12
C VAL A 56 4.00 31.66 33.79
N ILE A 57 4.78 30.64 33.42
CA ILE A 57 4.88 29.33 34.08
C ILE A 57 5.77 29.48 35.32
N SER A 58 5.21 29.33 36.52
CA SER A 58 5.95 29.52 37.78
C SER A 58 6.59 28.24 38.30
N GLU A 59 5.88 27.11 38.29
CA GLU A 59 6.36 25.86 38.89
C GLU A 59 5.89 24.62 38.12
N VAL A 60 6.77 23.62 37.98
CA VAL A 60 6.43 22.33 37.36
C VAL A 60 6.93 21.17 38.19
N PHE A 61 6.02 20.28 38.54
CA PHE A 61 6.34 18.94 39.03
C PHE A 61 5.99 17.90 37.97
N ALA A 62 7.00 17.19 37.45
CA ALA A 62 6.84 16.29 36.29
C ALA A 62 6.50 14.83 36.66
N ARG A 63 6.48 14.43 37.94
CA ARG A 63 6.50 13.01 38.35
C ARG A 63 5.43 12.62 39.38
N GLY A 64 4.17 12.93 39.10
CA GLY A 64 3.05 12.52 39.96
C GLY A 64 2.80 11.02 39.99
N GLY A 65 2.54 10.46 41.18
CA GLY A 65 1.97 9.12 41.33
C GLY A 65 2.95 7.94 41.28
N SER A 66 4.21 8.19 40.89
CA SER A 66 5.29 7.20 40.89
C SER A 66 5.73 6.82 42.31
N ALA A 67 6.27 5.63 42.53
CA ALA A 67 6.78 5.23 43.84
C ALA A 67 7.81 6.25 44.39
N GLY A 68 7.53 6.79 45.58
CA GLY A 68 8.35 7.85 46.21
C GLY A 68 8.06 9.28 45.75
N ALA A 69 7.05 9.51 44.90
CA ALA A 69 6.61 10.84 44.50
C ALA A 69 6.07 11.65 45.69
N ALA A 70 6.34 12.96 45.72
CA ALA A 70 5.79 13.84 46.75
C ALA A 70 4.27 14.05 46.59
N TYR A 71 3.76 14.11 45.36
CA TYR A 71 2.33 14.22 45.06
C TYR A 71 1.83 13.12 44.13
N THR A 72 0.55 12.79 44.27
CA THR A 72 -0.18 11.81 43.43
C THR A 72 -0.29 12.25 41.99
N HIS A 73 -0.34 13.55 41.70
CA HIS A 73 -0.48 14.10 40.36
C HIS A 73 0.68 15.05 40.08
N ARG A 74 1.07 15.10 38.81
CA ARG A 74 2.02 16.09 38.31
C ARG A 74 1.28 17.42 38.18
N PHE A 75 1.97 18.55 38.21
CA PHE A 75 1.30 19.85 38.08
C PHE A 75 2.13 20.85 37.31
N VAL A 76 1.43 21.83 36.76
CA VAL A 76 1.99 23.07 36.22
C VAL A 76 1.27 24.21 36.92
N GLU A 77 2.03 25.17 37.42
CA GLU A 77 1.51 26.38 38.03
C GLU A 77 1.83 27.58 37.14
N LEU A 78 0.88 28.51 37.05
CA LEU A 78 1.04 29.78 36.36
C LEU A 78 1.03 30.92 37.40
N PHE A 79 1.83 31.95 37.16
CA PHE A 79 1.89 33.16 37.97
C PHE A 79 1.56 34.40 37.15
N ASN A 80 0.76 35.30 37.71
CA ASN A 80 0.41 36.59 37.15
C ASN A 80 1.20 37.72 37.84
N PRO A 81 2.31 38.21 37.26
CA PRO A 81 3.12 39.29 37.83
C PRO A 81 2.47 40.68 37.72
N THR A 82 1.27 40.78 37.13
CA THR A 82 0.62 42.07 36.83
C THR A 82 -0.30 42.52 37.96
N GLY A 83 -0.55 43.83 38.02
CA GLY A 83 -1.48 44.43 38.98
C GLY A 83 -2.97 44.28 38.63
N ALA A 84 -3.33 43.41 37.66
CA ALA A 84 -4.71 43.16 37.26
C ALA A 84 -4.95 41.66 36.99
N ASP A 85 -6.19 41.21 37.15
CA ASP A 85 -6.56 39.81 36.89
C ASP A 85 -6.40 39.47 35.40
N ILE A 86 -5.80 38.31 35.08
CA ILE A 86 -5.65 37.80 33.71
C ILE A 86 -6.66 36.68 33.45
N ALA A 87 -7.51 36.85 32.43
CA ALA A 87 -8.42 35.80 31.98
C ALA A 87 -7.68 34.77 31.12
N LEU A 88 -7.89 33.49 31.40
CA LEU A 88 -7.23 32.38 30.69
C LEU A 88 -7.97 31.93 29.42
N SER A 89 -9.19 32.45 29.19
CA SER A 89 -9.99 32.10 28.03
C SER A 89 -9.27 32.46 26.73
N GLY A 90 -9.05 31.47 25.87
CA GLY A 90 -8.33 31.63 24.61
C GLY A 90 -6.84 31.30 24.70
N LEU A 91 -6.31 31.01 25.89
CA LEU A 91 -4.95 30.52 26.09
C LEU A 91 -4.90 28.99 26.11
N SER A 92 -3.73 28.41 25.84
CA SER A 92 -3.48 26.99 26.06
C SER A 92 -2.10 26.72 26.66
N LEU A 93 -2.00 25.60 27.38
CA LEU A 93 -0.73 25.00 27.78
C LEU A 93 -0.46 23.80 26.88
N GLN A 94 0.66 23.80 26.17
CA GLN A 94 1.02 22.74 25.22
C GLN A 94 2.31 22.04 25.63
N TYR A 95 2.39 20.72 25.43
CA TYR A 95 3.55 19.92 25.82
C TYR A 95 4.16 19.20 24.62
N ARG A 96 5.50 19.22 24.54
CA ARG A 96 6.29 18.45 23.58
C ARG A 96 7.38 17.65 24.30
N SER A 97 7.62 16.42 23.84
CA SER A 97 8.71 15.58 24.36
C SER A 97 10.09 16.18 24.09
N ALA A 98 11.07 15.86 24.94
CA ALA A 98 12.39 16.48 24.95
C ALA A 98 13.12 16.53 23.59
N THR A 99 13.00 15.51 22.75
CA THR A 99 13.68 15.45 21.43
C THR A 99 12.73 15.66 20.25
N GLY A 100 11.48 16.05 20.52
CA GLY A 100 10.46 16.22 19.49
C GLY A 100 10.78 17.42 18.59
N THR A 101 10.56 17.25 17.28
CA THR A 101 10.65 18.33 16.28
C THR A 101 9.30 18.64 15.64
N ALA A 102 8.31 17.76 15.82
CA ALA A 102 6.94 17.93 15.36
C ALA A 102 6.12 18.85 16.29
N ASN A 103 4.81 18.96 16.02
CA ASN A 103 3.83 19.67 16.83
C ASN A 103 3.81 19.15 18.29
N PRO A 104 3.45 19.97 19.29
CA PRO A 104 3.17 19.49 20.65
C PRO A 104 2.15 18.35 20.66
N THR A 105 2.41 17.32 21.46
CA THR A 105 1.57 16.10 21.54
C THR A 105 0.40 16.27 22.51
N THR A 106 0.36 17.36 23.27
CA THR A 106 -0.74 17.68 24.17
C THR A 106 -1.04 19.18 24.08
N THR A 107 -2.32 19.53 24.06
CA THR A 107 -2.82 20.91 24.11
C THR A 107 -3.95 20.96 25.14
N VAL A 108 -3.75 21.76 26.18
CA VAL A 108 -4.72 21.98 27.26
C VAL A 108 -5.26 23.39 27.12
N ALA A 109 -6.50 23.53 26.65
CA ALA A 109 -7.17 24.84 26.65
C ALA A 109 -7.35 25.30 28.11
N LEU A 110 -6.91 26.52 28.42
CA LEU A 110 -7.00 27.08 29.77
C LEU A 110 -8.32 27.81 29.97
N SER A 111 -8.79 27.82 31.21
CA SER A 111 -10.05 28.45 31.59
C SER A 111 -9.95 29.04 33.01
N GLY A 112 -10.78 30.02 33.32
CA GLY A 112 -10.72 30.72 34.60
C GLY A 112 -9.90 32.01 34.54
N THR A 113 -9.42 32.45 35.69
CA THR A 113 -8.77 33.74 35.88
C THR A 113 -7.64 33.59 36.89
N VAL A 114 -6.48 34.18 36.60
CA VAL A 114 -5.36 34.29 37.53
C VAL A 114 -5.43 35.67 38.18
N PRO A 115 -5.67 35.78 39.51
CA PRO A 115 -5.72 37.07 40.20
C PRO A 115 -4.43 37.88 40.01
N ALA A 116 -4.52 39.21 40.13
CA ALA A 116 -3.33 40.07 40.22
C ALA A 116 -2.36 39.58 41.31
N ASP A 117 -1.06 39.49 41.00
CA ASP A 117 -0.01 38.94 41.87
C ASP A 117 -0.34 37.52 42.42
N GLY A 118 -1.13 36.73 41.68
CA GLY A 118 -1.66 35.44 42.12
C GLY A 118 -1.25 34.25 41.23
N HIS A 119 -1.60 33.05 41.69
CA HIS A 119 -1.26 31.77 41.06
C HIS A 119 -2.47 31.04 40.47
N PHE A 120 -2.22 30.08 39.60
CA PHE A 120 -3.22 29.18 39.04
C PHE A 120 -2.66 27.77 38.88
N LEU A 121 -3.25 26.81 39.58
CA LEU A 121 -2.74 25.44 39.64
C LEU A 121 -3.45 24.52 38.65
N ILE A 122 -2.67 23.91 37.75
CA ILE A 122 -3.14 22.93 36.78
C ILE A 122 -2.67 21.54 37.21
N GLN A 123 -3.62 20.69 37.61
CA GLN A 123 -3.34 19.29 37.89
C GLN A 123 -3.20 18.50 36.57
N GLY A 124 -2.05 17.91 36.35
CA GLY A 124 -1.78 17.02 35.21
C GLY A 124 -2.03 15.54 35.51
N ALA A 125 -1.53 14.66 34.66
CA ALA A 125 -1.70 13.22 34.79
C ALA A 125 -0.98 12.62 36.02
N SER A 126 -1.44 11.43 36.45
CA SER A 126 -0.82 10.64 37.51
C SER A 126 -0.27 9.31 36.97
N ASN A 127 0.88 8.86 37.47
CA ASN A 127 1.42 7.52 37.18
C ASN A 127 0.97 6.46 38.21
N GLY A 128 0.14 6.82 39.19
CA GLY A 128 -0.28 5.93 40.27
C GLY A 128 -0.68 6.66 41.56
N SER A 129 -0.97 5.93 42.62
CA SER A 129 -1.53 6.52 43.85
C SER A 129 -0.49 6.98 44.89
N ASN A 130 0.79 7.05 44.53
CA ASN A 130 1.86 7.41 45.48
C ASN A 130 2.01 8.93 45.63
N GLY A 131 2.20 9.39 46.87
CA GLY A 131 2.36 10.81 47.21
C GLY A 131 1.13 11.40 47.90
N ALA A 132 1.22 12.67 48.30
CA ALA A 132 0.12 13.43 48.85
C ALA A 132 -0.86 13.89 47.76
N ALA A 133 -2.08 14.26 48.13
CA ALA A 133 -2.94 15.01 47.22
C ALA A 133 -2.36 16.43 47.04
N LEU A 134 -2.50 17.00 45.83
CA LEU A 134 -2.27 18.42 45.64
C LEU A 134 -3.32 19.23 46.43
N PRO A 135 -3.08 20.52 46.71
CA PRO A 135 -4.16 21.47 46.96
C PRO A 135 -5.23 21.35 45.86
N ALA A 136 -6.45 21.81 46.16
CA ALA A 136 -7.52 21.84 45.16
C ALA A 136 -7.05 22.67 43.96
N ALA A 137 -6.78 22.00 42.84
CA ALA A 137 -6.31 22.64 41.62
C ALA A 137 -7.44 23.46 40.97
N ASP A 138 -7.07 24.58 40.35
CA ASP A 138 -8.01 25.45 39.65
C ASP A 138 -8.51 24.79 38.34
N GLN A 139 -7.67 23.97 37.72
CA GLN A 139 -8.03 23.19 36.53
C GLN A 139 -7.42 21.79 36.57
N THR A 140 -8.16 20.79 36.08
CA THR A 140 -7.68 19.42 35.89
C THR A 140 -7.46 19.14 34.41
N ALA A 141 -6.28 18.61 34.08
CA ALA A 141 -5.84 18.27 32.73
C ALA A 141 -5.22 16.87 32.72
N ASN A 142 -6.06 15.83 32.88
CA ASN A 142 -5.60 14.44 33.00
C ASN A 142 -4.80 13.92 31.80
N GLY A 143 -4.94 14.55 30.62
CA GLY A 143 -4.13 14.25 29.44
C GLY A 143 -2.72 14.86 29.45
N LEU A 144 -2.41 15.78 30.36
CA LEU A 144 -1.12 16.47 30.46
C LEU A 144 -0.06 15.53 31.06
N ASN A 145 0.60 14.77 30.18
CA ASN A 145 1.64 13.80 30.51
C ASN A 145 3.05 14.37 30.29
N ILE A 146 3.53 15.12 31.28
CA ILE A 146 4.85 15.73 31.27
C ILE A 146 5.92 14.67 31.57
N ALA A 147 6.91 14.52 30.69
CA ALA A 147 7.95 13.51 30.85
C ALA A 147 9.00 13.89 31.87
N ALA A 148 9.49 12.87 32.57
CA ALA A 148 10.25 13.00 33.79
C ALA A 148 11.74 13.39 33.58
N ALA A 149 12.30 13.05 32.41
CA ALA A 149 13.72 13.27 32.07
C ALA A 149 13.97 14.57 31.28
N GLY A 150 12.90 15.18 30.76
CA GLY A 150 12.96 16.42 30.00
C GLY A 150 11.73 16.61 29.11
N GLY A 151 11.50 17.84 28.68
CA GLY A 151 10.37 18.21 27.84
C GLY A 151 10.27 19.72 27.66
N THR A 152 9.32 20.14 26.82
CA THR A 152 9.02 21.55 26.57
C THR A 152 7.56 21.82 26.89
N LEU A 153 7.30 22.83 27.71
CA LEU A 153 5.98 23.42 27.92
C LEU A 153 5.91 24.77 27.22
N PHE A 154 4.83 25.01 26.48
CA PHE A 154 4.53 26.28 25.82
C PHE A 154 3.24 26.83 26.42
N LEU A 155 3.27 28.05 26.95
CA LEU A 155 2.10 28.84 27.25
C LEU A 155 1.77 29.67 26.00
N VAL A 156 0.57 29.48 25.43
CA VAL A 156 0.25 29.97 24.08
C VAL A 156 -1.01 30.82 24.10
N GLU A 157 -0.95 31.97 23.44
CA GLU A 157 -2.12 32.75 23.03
C GLU A 157 -2.79 32.08 21.82
N GLY A 158 -3.83 31.31 22.11
CA GLY A 158 -4.54 30.46 21.16
C GLY A 158 -4.74 29.05 21.70
N THR A 159 -5.81 28.38 21.25
CA THR A 159 -6.13 27.00 21.63
C THR A 159 -5.78 25.97 20.55
N SER A 160 -5.32 26.41 19.38
CA SER A 160 -4.80 25.53 18.33
C SER A 160 -3.38 25.08 18.65
N THR A 161 -3.08 23.81 18.39
CA THR A 161 -1.74 23.25 18.57
C THR A 161 -0.72 23.97 17.67
N LEU A 162 0.45 24.32 18.24
CA LEU A 162 1.56 24.92 17.48
C LEU A 162 2.02 23.97 16.36
N VAL A 163 2.28 24.53 15.18
CA VAL A 163 2.79 23.74 14.03
C VAL A 163 4.31 23.82 13.99
N ALA A 164 4.96 22.69 14.24
CA ALA A 164 6.41 22.48 14.22
C ALA A 164 7.22 23.62 14.87
N PRO A 165 7.01 23.94 16.18
CA PRO A 165 7.75 25.01 16.82
C PRO A 165 9.27 24.75 16.77
N PRO A 166 10.09 25.78 16.53
CA PRO A 166 11.51 25.61 16.27
C PRO A 166 12.26 25.05 17.49
N THR A 167 13.37 24.34 17.23
CA THR A 167 14.27 23.76 18.25
C THR A 167 15.50 24.63 18.49
N GLY A 168 16.14 24.44 19.63
CA GLY A 168 17.29 25.20 20.13
C GLY A 168 16.86 26.50 20.81
N ALA A 169 17.83 27.37 21.09
CA ALA A 169 17.61 28.75 21.49
C ALA A 169 17.18 29.61 20.29
N ALA A 170 16.04 29.24 19.69
CA ALA A 170 15.49 29.85 18.49
C ALA A 170 14.25 30.69 18.85
N ALA A 171 14.03 31.77 18.10
CA ALA A 171 12.85 32.60 18.24
C ALA A 171 11.59 31.75 18.03
N GLN A 172 10.71 31.73 19.03
CA GLN A 172 9.45 31.02 18.99
C GLN A 172 8.38 31.83 18.23
N PRO A 173 7.27 31.21 17.78
CA PRO A 173 6.15 31.95 17.19
C PRO A 173 5.62 33.02 18.14
N ASP A 174 5.19 34.17 17.60
CA ASP A 174 4.66 35.31 18.38
C ASP A 174 3.50 34.95 19.33
N ALA A 175 2.82 33.83 19.10
CA ALA A 175 1.75 33.33 19.96
C ALA A 175 2.24 32.65 21.24
N VAL A 176 3.55 32.37 21.41
CA VAL A 176 4.10 31.78 22.63
C VAL A 176 4.38 32.89 23.63
N LEU A 177 3.64 32.89 24.75
CA LEU A 177 3.74 33.87 25.84
C LEU A 177 4.90 33.53 26.79
N ASP A 178 5.06 32.24 27.11
CA ASP A 178 6.17 31.74 27.94
C ASP A 178 6.53 30.32 27.51
N LEU A 179 7.79 29.94 27.70
CA LEU A 179 8.33 28.64 27.32
C LEU A 179 9.21 28.08 28.43
N LEU A 180 9.00 26.83 28.80
CA LEU A 180 9.90 26.10 29.70
C LEU A 180 10.45 24.84 29.03
N GLY A 181 11.73 24.89 28.64
CA GLY A 181 12.52 23.72 28.29
C GLY A 181 13.31 23.22 29.49
N TYR A 182 13.19 21.94 29.85
CA TYR A 182 13.92 21.36 30.99
C TYR A 182 14.52 19.98 30.66
N GLY A 183 15.54 19.59 31.42
CA GLY A 183 16.24 18.32 31.25
C GLY A 183 16.93 18.22 29.90
N THR A 184 16.65 17.13 29.17
CA THR A 184 17.21 16.90 27.83
C THR A 184 16.43 17.62 26.70
N SER A 185 15.66 18.67 27.02
CA SER A 185 14.87 19.39 26.02
C SER A 185 15.75 19.95 24.91
N ASN A 186 15.37 19.69 23.66
CA ASN A 186 15.97 20.26 22.46
C ASN A 186 15.41 21.66 22.15
N THR A 187 14.42 22.14 22.91
CA THR A 187 13.76 23.44 22.75
C THR A 187 13.71 24.14 24.09
N PHE A 188 14.22 25.36 24.15
CA PHE A 188 14.42 26.16 25.35
C PHE A 188 14.65 27.60 24.90
N GLU A 189 14.61 28.55 25.83
CA GLU A 189 14.87 29.96 25.51
C GLU A 189 16.36 30.18 25.23
N SER A 190 17.19 30.30 26.27
CA SER A 190 18.65 30.45 26.15
C SER A 190 19.41 29.14 26.43
N ALA A 191 18.96 28.39 27.43
CA ALA A 191 19.45 27.06 27.80
C ALA A 191 18.38 26.34 28.63
N ALA A 192 18.28 25.01 28.51
CA ALA A 192 17.29 24.24 29.27
C ALA A 192 17.54 24.26 30.78
N ALA A 193 16.46 24.34 31.56
CA ALA A 193 16.47 24.18 33.01
C ALA A 193 16.88 22.76 33.45
N THR A 194 17.35 22.61 34.68
CA THR A 194 17.64 21.29 35.26
C THR A 194 16.34 20.50 35.43
N ALA A 195 16.31 19.19 35.14
CA ALA A 195 15.09 18.40 35.36
C ALA A 195 14.81 18.14 36.87
N PRO A 196 13.54 18.17 37.31
CA PRO A 196 13.18 17.86 38.70
C PRO A 196 13.31 16.36 39.03
N THR A 197 13.51 16.05 40.31
CA THR A 197 13.51 14.65 40.81
C THR A 197 12.09 14.20 41.23
N LEU A 198 11.96 13.08 41.93
CA LEU A 198 10.66 12.56 42.42
C LEU A 198 10.09 13.38 43.59
N THR A 199 10.94 14.15 44.27
CA THR A 199 10.60 14.91 45.49
C THR A 199 10.89 16.39 45.36
N GLU A 200 11.17 16.87 44.15
CA GLU A 200 11.44 18.28 43.86
C GLU A 200 10.62 18.72 42.64
N SER A 201 10.30 20.01 42.58
CA SER A 201 9.78 20.70 41.38
C SER A 201 10.89 21.56 40.77
N ILE A 202 10.60 22.12 39.60
CA ILE A 202 11.36 23.24 39.05
C ILE A 202 10.51 24.50 39.16
N ALA A 203 11.04 25.53 39.81
CA ALA A 203 10.32 26.77 40.05
C ALA A 203 11.16 27.99 39.67
N ARG A 204 10.51 29.01 39.12
CA ARG A 204 11.06 30.35 38.95
C ARG A 204 10.62 31.28 40.09
N ALA A 205 11.27 32.42 40.23
CA ALA A 205 10.91 33.38 41.28
C ALA A 205 9.65 34.17 40.90
N ASP A 206 8.67 34.25 41.82
CA ASP A 206 7.40 34.99 41.66
C ASP A 206 7.61 36.51 41.75
N THR A 207 8.34 37.05 40.78
CA THR A 207 8.63 38.48 40.69
C THR A 207 8.41 38.97 39.27
N PRO A 208 8.08 40.26 39.07
CA PRO A 208 7.97 40.85 37.73
C PRO A 208 9.23 40.70 36.87
N THR A 209 10.38 40.39 37.47
CA THR A 209 11.67 40.19 36.80
C THR A 209 12.14 38.73 36.88
N GLY A 210 11.26 37.79 37.21
CA GLY A 210 11.58 36.37 37.40
C GLY A 210 11.72 35.59 36.09
N ASP A 211 11.27 36.17 34.99
CA ASP A 211 11.48 35.70 33.63
C ASP A 211 12.56 36.54 32.95
N THR A 212 13.69 35.93 32.59
CA THR A 212 14.78 36.60 31.86
C THR A 212 14.98 36.04 30.45
N ASP A 213 14.02 35.27 29.94
CA ASP A 213 14.13 34.42 28.74
C ASP A 213 15.35 33.48 28.81
N SER A 214 15.64 32.97 30.00
CA SER A 214 16.70 31.99 30.20
C SER A 214 16.25 30.95 31.21
N ASN A 215 15.55 29.91 30.73
CA ASN A 215 15.08 28.80 31.57
C ASN A 215 16.11 28.28 32.59
N ALA A 216 17.39 28.12 32.23
CA ALA A 216 18.44 27.66 33.15
C ALA A 216 18.84 28.68 34.25
N ALA A 217 18.59 29.96 34.04
CA ALA A 217 18.82 31.04 35.00
C ALA A 217 17.56 31.31 35.86
N ASP A 218 16.39 31.13 35.27
CA ASP A 218 15.10 31.47 35.87
C ASP A 218 14.56 30.35 36.75
N PHE A 219 14.75 29.08 36.35
CA PHE A 219 14.26 27.93 37.10
C PHE A 219 15.34 27.24 37.92
N SER A 220 15.00 26.97 39.18
CA SER A 220 15.80 26.16 40.09
C SER A 220 15.02 24.96 40.61
N VAL A 221 15.72 23.86 40.86
CA VAL A 221 15.12 22.67 41.46
C VAL A 221 15.00 22.90 42.97
N GLY A 222 13.84 22.63 43.54
CA GLY A 222 13.56 22.92 44.95
C GLY A 222 12.39 22.15 45.54
N ALA A 223 12.06 22.50 46.79
CA ALA A 223 10.87 22.00 47.45
C ALA A 223 9.62 22.47 46.72
N MET A 224 8.61 21.61 46.65
CA MET A 224 7.39 21.91 45.91
C MET A 224 6.46 22.84 46.70
N THR A 225 5.92 23.86 46.04
CA THR A 225 5.08 24.88 46.65
C THR A 225 3.79 25.15 45.87
N PRO A 226 3.02 24.12 45.46
CA PRO A 226 1.84 24.33 44.62
C PRO A 226 0.82 25.25 45.31
N GLU A 227 0.41 26.29 44.59
CA GLU A 227 -0.55 27.31 45.01
C GLU A 227 -1.66 27.48 43.96
N SER A 228 -2.91 27.40 44.43
CA SER A 228 -4.10 27.68 43.62
C SER A 228 -4.51 29.13 43.72
N SER A 229 -5.40 29.59 42.84
CA SER A 229 -5.95 30.95 42.87
C SER A 229 -6.65 31.34 44.19
N GLY A 230 -6.99 30.35 45.02
CA GLY A 230 -7.57 30.53 46.35
C GLY A 230 -6.57 30.79 47.49
N GLY A 231 -5.25 30.83 47.23
CA GLY A 231 -4.21 31.11 48.21
C GLY A 231 -3.95 29.98 49.23
N ALA A 232 -4.36 28.75 48.91
CA ALA A 232 -4.13 27.59 49.77
C ALA A 232 -2.77 26.94 49.45
N THR A 233 -1.79 27.10 50.34
CA THR A 233 -0.49 26.43 50.29
C THR A 233 -0.51 25.10 51.05
N ALA A 234 0.11 24.05 50.48
CA ALA A 234 0.30 22.77 51.16
C ALA A 234 1.45 22.83 52.18
N PRO A 235 1.37 22.14 53.35
CA PRO A 235 2.51 22.03 54.25
C PRO A 235 3.59 21.09 53.67
N GLU A 236 4.86 21.49 53.76
CA GLU A 236 6.04 20.72 53.35
C GLU A 236 6.13 19.34 54.07
N PRO A 237 6.30 18.21 53.36
CA PRO A 237 6.39 16.90 54.00
C PRO A 237 7.77 16.66 54.62
N THR A 238 7.90 16.75 55.94
CA THR A 238 9.13 16.35 56.66
C THR A 238 9.08 14.87 57.07
N PRO A 239 10.14 14.06 56.82
CA PRO A 239 10.18 12.68 57.31
C PRO A 239 10.68 12.62 58.76
N THR A 240 9.82 12.32 59.74
CA THR A 240 10.28 11.85 61.07
C THR A 240 9.25 10.93 61.75
N ALA A 241 9.78 9.95 62.49
CA ALA A 241 9.12 8.80 63.09
C ALA A 241 7.93 9.11 64.02
N THR A 242 6.89 8.31 63.86
CA THR A 242 5.62 8.29 64.60
C THR A 242 5.77 7.97 66.10
N PRO A 243 5.21 8.78 67.00
CA PRO A 243 4.55 8.28 68.20
C PRO A 243 3.03 8.22 67.96
N THR A 244 2.46 7.05 68.22
CA THR A 244 1.05 6.68 68.04
C THR A 244 0.08 7.64 68.74
N PRO A 245 -0.87 8.28 68.02
CA PRO A 245 -2.09 8.80 68.62
C PRO A 245 -3.28 7.85 68.39
N THR A 246 -4.01 7.66 69.46
CA THR A 246 -5.26 6.90 69.61
C THR A 246 -6.34 7.37 68.61
N PRO A 247 -7.09 6.46 67.95
CA PRO A 247 -8.03 6.80 66.89
C PRO A 247 -9.26 7.55 67.43
N THR A 248 -9.59 8.66 66.79
CA THR A 248 -10.95 9.21 66.75
C THR A 248 -11.67 8.55 65.58
N PRO A 249 -12.90 8.02 65.73
CA PRO A 249 -13.56 7.26 64.68
C PRO A 249 -13.92 8.16 63.50
N THR A 250 -13.17 8.04 62.42
CA THR A 250 -13.61 8.43 61.07
C THR A 250 -14.76 7.51 60.69
N ALA A 251 -15.82 8.07 60.08
CA ALA A 251 -16.88 7.28 59.48
C ALA A 251 -16.27 6.20 58.56
N PRO A 252 -16.88 4.99 58.47
CA PRO A 252 -16.36 3.93 57.62
C PRO A 252 -16.22 4.49 56.19
N PRO A 253 -15.15 4.14 55.44
CA PRO A 253 -15.14 4.41 54.01
C PRO A 253 -16.42 3.82 53.42
N THR A 254 -17.21 4.64 52.75
CA THR A 254 -18.38 4.18 51.99
C THR A 254 -17.87 3.11 51.04
N SER A 255 -18.33 1.86 51.20
CA SER A 255 -18.02 0.79 50.25
C SER A 255 -18.46 1.23 48.86
N ALA A 256 -17.60 1.05 47.85
CA ALA A 256 -17.96 1.32 46.47
C ALA A 256 -19.29 0.60 46.13
N PRO A 257 -20.21 1.24 45.37
CA PRO A 257 -21.47 0.61 45.02
C PRO A 257 -21.20 -0.69 44.26
N THR A 258 -21.91 -1.75 44.63
CA THR A 258 -21.90 -2.99 43.87
C THR A 258 -22.85 -2.86 42.69
N VAL A 259 -22.34 -3.03 41.48
CA VAL A 259 -23.08 -2.93 40.22
C VAL A 259 -22.81 -4.17 39.36
N THR A 260 -23.71 -4.47 38.46
CA THR A 260 -23.54 -5.52 37.43
C THR A 260 -22.60 -5.03 36.32
N ILE A 261 -22.00 -5.97 35.57
CA ILE A 261 -21.20 -5.60 34.39
C ILE A 261 -22.09 -4.93 33.33
N ALA A 262 -23.35 -5.37 33.19
CA ALA A 262 -24.34 -4.73 32.32
C ALA A 262 -24.62 -3.25 32.67
N GLU A 263 -24.58 -2.88 33.95
CA GLU A 263 -24.70 -1.47 34.40
C GLU A 263 -23.41 -0.68 34.17
N ILE A 264 -22.24 -1.33 34.23
CA ILE A 264 -20.95 -0.73 33.85
C ILE A 264 -20.98 -0.41 32.36
N GLN A 265 -21.35 -1.36 31.52
CA GLN A 265 -21.41 -1.17 30.07
C GLN A 265 -22.47 -0.14 29.67
N GLY A 266 -23.70 -0.29 30.19
CA GLY A 266 -24.83 0.54 29.75
C GLY A 266 -25.25 0.24 28.31
N THR A 267 -26.18 1.05 27.77
CA THR A 267 -26.84 0.77 26.48
C THR A 267 -26.36 1.65 25.32
N GLY A 268 -25.29 2.41 25.52
CA GLY A 268 -24.71 3.30 24.51
C GLY A 268 -23.21 3.03 24.36
N ALA A 269 -22.56 3.75 23.44
CA ALA A 269 -21.14 3.57 23.12
C ALA A 269 -20.16 4.09 24.20
N ALA A 270 -20.65 4.45 25.39
CA ALA A 270 -19.81 4.85 26.51
C ALA A 270 -20.54 4.50 27.81
N SER A 271 -19.77 4.07 28.80
CA SER A 271 -20.28 3.71 30.11
C SER A 271 -20.99 4.89 30.80
N PRO A 272 -22.17 4.69 31.41
CA PRO A 272 -22.80 5.70 32.27
C PRO A 272 -22.06 5.89 33.60
N LEU A 273 -21.07 5.04 33.91
CA LEU A 273 -20.33 5.02 35.16
C LEU A 273 -18.89 5.53 35.02
N VAL A 274 -18.50 6.11 33.88
CA VAL A 274 -17.17 6.72 33.69
C VAL A 274 -16.80 7.65 34.86
N GLY A 275 -15.59 7.46 35.39
CA GLY A 275 -15.05 8.22 36.52
C GLY A 275 -15.52 7.73 37.90
N GLN A 276 -16.42 6.75 37.97
CA GLN A 276 -16.87 6.15 39.23
C GLN A 276 -16.04 4.92 39.59
N THR A 277 -15.76 4.74 40.88
CA THR A 277 -15.23 3.47 41.40
C THR A 277 -16.38 2.58 41.84
N VAL A 278 -16.42 1.37 41.31
CA VAL A 278 -17.49 0.39 41.55
C VAL A 278 -16.93 -0.95 41.96
N THR A 279 -17.77 -1.79 42.58
CA THR A 279 -17.47 -3.21 42.81
C THR A 279 -18.35 -4.06 41.88
N THR A 280 -17.77 -5.03 41.17
CA THR A 280 -18.52 -5.98 40.34
C THR A 280 -17.99 -7.40 40.53
N THR A 281 -18.73 -8.40 40.03
CA THR A 281 -18.32 -9.81 40.02
C THR A 281 -18.42 -10.39 38.63
N GLY A 282 -17.45 -11.21 38.24
CA GLY A 282 -17.45 -11.86 36.93
C GLY A 282 -16.49 -13.03 36.86
N VAL A 283 -16.64 -13.86 35.83
CA VAL A 283 -15.77 -14.99 35.51
C VAL A 283 -14.79 -14.58 34.43
N VAL A 284 -13.51 -14.87 34.60
CA VAL A 284 -12.47 -14.56 33.61
C VAL A 284 -12.68 -15.38 32.34
N THR A 285 -12.85 -14.74 31.19
CA THR A 285 -13.03 -15.40 29.88
C THR A 285 -11.80 -15.30 28.97
N ALA A 286 -10.97 -14.27 29.16
CA ALA A 286 -9.71 -14.09 28.45
C ALA A 286 -8.66 -13.41 29.35
N ARG A 287 -7.36 -13.61 29.08
CA ARG A 287 -6.26 -12.94 29.81
C ARG A 287 -5.03 -12.72 28.93
N TYR A 288 -4.38 -11.57 29.11
CA TYR A 288 -3.26 -11.11 28.31
C TYR A 288 -2.09 -10.63 29.20
N PRO A 289 -1.38 -11.56 29.87
CA PRO A 289 -0.24 -11.23 30.74
C PRO A 289 1.02 -10.81 29.97
N SER A 290 1.04 -11.09 28.66
CA SER A 290 2.09 -10.74 27.70
C SER A 290 1.44 -10.08 26.48
N GLY A 291 2.23 -9.65 25.51
CA GLY A 291 1.71 -9.06 24.28
C GLY A 291 1.38 -7.57 24.37
N GLY A 292 1.29 -7.00 25.58
CA GLY A 292 1.16 -5.55 25.79
C GLY A 292 -0.25 -5.05 26.15
N TYR A 293 -1.26 -5.93 26.11
CA TYR A 293 -2.62 -5.57 26.56
C TYR A 293 -2.73 -5.45 28.09
N ASN A 294 -1.88 -6.17 28.84
CA ASN A 294 -1.73 -6.02 30.30
C ASN A 294 -3.05 -6.11 31.10
N GLY A 295 -3.96 -6.98 30.68
CA GLY A 295 -5.29 -7.09 31.28
C GLY A 295 -5.98 -8.41 31.00
N TYR A 296 -7.24 -8.50 31.40
CA TYR A 296 -8.07 -9.70 31.24
C TYR A 296 -9.53 -9.31 31.14
N VAL A 297 -10.35 -10.19 30.57
CA VAL A 297 -11.79 -9.95 30.42
C VAL A 297 -12.53 -10.71 31.50
N VAL A 298 -13.51 -10.07 32.14
CA VAL A 298 -14.47 -10.73 33.01
C VAL A 298 -15.88 -10.63 32.42
N GLN A 299 -16.64 -11.71 32.51
CA GLN A 299 -18.02 -11.77 32.05
C GLN A 299 -18.94 -12.29 33.15
N THR A 300 -20.16 -11.77 33.20
CA THR A 300 -21.16 -12.14 34.20
C THR A 300 -21.42 -13.66 34.13
N ALA A 301 -21.39 -14.33 35.29
CA ALA A 301 -21.52 -15.78 35.37
C ALA A 301 -22.81 -16.29 34.70
N GLY A 302 -22.70 -17.36 33.90
CA GLY A 302 -23.82 -18.02 33.22
C GLY A 302 -24.46 -17.25 32.05
N THR A 303 -23.92 -16.09 31.67
CA THR A 303 -24.43 -15.29 30.54
C THR A 303 -23.88 -15.78 29.19
N GLY A 304 -24.43 -15.23 28.10
CA GLY A 304 -23.94 -15.42 26.72
C GLY A 304 -24.76 -16.38 25.85
N ALA A 305 -25.74 -17.11 26.38
CA ALA A 305 -26.65 -17.91 25.55
C ALA A 305 -27.50 -17.02 24.59
N GLN A 306 -27.79 -17.55 23.39
CA GLN A 306 -28.63 -16.93 22.35
C GLN A 306 -30.06 -16.64 22.84
N GLY A 307 -30.63 -15.49 22.47
CA GLY A 307 -32.06 -15.18 22.65
C GLY A 307 -32.43 -14.23 23.79
N GLU A 308 -31.46 -13.69 24.51
CA GLU A 308 -31.74 -12.60 25.45
C GLU A 308 -31.81 -11.30 24.64
N GLY A 309 -32.92 -10.55 24.73
CA GLY A 309 -33.03 -9.21 24.15
C GLY A 309 -32.08 -8.24 24.85
N ARG A 310 -30.77 -8.50 24.70
CA ARG A 310 -29.67 -7.85 25.37
C ARG A 310 -29.60 -6.42 24.88
N THR A 311 -29.54 -5.50 25.83
CA THR A 311 -29.41 -4.07 25.55
C THR A 311 -28.04 -3.51 25.97
N SER A 312 -27.20 -4.31 26.63
CA SER A 312 -25.87 -3.94 27.12
C SER A 312 -24.98 -5.19 27.27
N SER A 313 -23.67 -5.05 27.15
CA SER A 313 -22.74 -6.18 27.29
C SER A 313 -22.68 -6.74 28.72
N ASP A 314 -22.52 -8.06 28.83
CA ASP A 314 -22.32 -8.78 30.09
C ASP A 314 -20.84 -8.92 30.48
N ALA A 315 -19.92 -8.39 29.68
CA ALA A 315 -18.47 -8.49 29.85
C ALA A 315 -17.80 -7.11 29.87
N VAL A 316 -16.63 -7.02 30.50
CA VAL A 316 -15.82 -5.80 30.55
C VAL A 316 -14.33 -6.17 30.57
N PHE A 317 -13.51 -5.38 29.89
CA PHE A 317 -12.06 -5.50 29.97
C PHE A 317 -11.54 -4.91 31.27
N VAL A 318 -10.67 -5.65 31.95
CA VAL A 318 -10.02 -5.25 33.21
C VAL A 318 -8.56 -4.94 32.90
N TYR A 319 -8.23 -3.66 32.83
CA TYR A 319 -6.86 -3.20 32.62
C TYR A 319 -6.07 -3.24 33.94
N SER A 320 -5.13 -4.19 34.06
CA SER A 320 -4.37 -4.36 35.30
C SER A 320 -3.11 -5.21 35.12
N SER A 321 -1.99 -4.56 34.79
CA SER A 321 -0.66 -5.20 34.76
C SER A 321 -0.28 -5.83 36.11
N ALA A 322 -0.78 -5.27 37.22
CA ALA A 322 -0.50 -5.75 38.57
C ALA A 322 -1.21 -7.06 38.94
N SER A 323 -2.36 -7.39 38.31
CA SER A 323 -3.16 -8.58 38.65
C SER A 323 -3.28 -9.61 37.53
N VAL A 324 -3.02 -9.25 36.27
CA VAL A 324 -3.14 -10.18 35.13
C VAL A 324 -2.27 -11.44 35.27
N GLY A 325 -1.12 -11.32 35.94
CA GLY A 325 -0.23 -12.45 36.22
C GLY A 325 -0.76 -13.46 37.25
N SER A 326 -1.71 -13.07 38.09
CA SER A 326 -2.26 -13.92 39.17
C SER A 326 -3.66 -14.48 38.88
N VAL A 327 -4.30 -14.08 37.79
CA VAL A 327 -5.64 -14.56 37.40
C VAL A 327 -5.54 -15.66 36.33
N ALA A 328 -6.47 -16.61 36.38
CA ALA A 328 -6.64 -17.67 35.39
C ALA A 328 -8.02 -17.58 34.72
N ILE A 329 -8.12 -18.05 33.46
CA ILE A 329 -9.42 -18.22 32.79
C ILE A 329 -10.27 -19.19 33.61
N GLY A 330 -11.52 -18.81 33.87
CA GLY A 330 -12.45 -19.53 34.73
C GLY A 330 -12.49 -19.07 36.18
N ASP A 331 -11.57 -18.22 36.64
CA ASP A 331 -11.62 -17.65 37.98
C ASP A 331 -12.87 -16.77 38.15
N HIS A 332 -13.58 -16.94 39.27
CA HIS A 332 -14.68 -16.06 39.67
C HIS A 332 -14.13 -14.96 40.56
N LEU A 333 -14.19 -13.71 40.10
CA LEU A 333 -13.56 -12.57 40.75
C LEU A 333 -14.60 -11.58 41.25
N GLN A 334 -14.34 -10.98 42.41
CA GLN A 334 -14.90 -9.69 42.81
C GLN A 334 -13.83 -8.62 42.58
N ILE A 335 -14.16 -7.57 41.83
CA ILE A 335 -13.22 -6.53 41.44
C ILE A 335 -13.76 -5.18 41.90
N THR A 336 -12.92 -4.39 42.57
CA THR A 336 -13.21 -2.98 42.85
C THR A 336 -12.27 -2.09 42.06
N GLY A 337 -12.81 -1.29 41.15
CA GLY A 337 -12.03 -0.50 40.20
C GLY A 337 -12.76 0.72 39.67
N ALA A 338 -12.01 1.63 39.07
CA ALA A 338 -12.55 2.79 38.38
C ALA A 338 -12.98 2.41 36.97
N VAL A 339 -14.14 2.90 36.54
CA VAL A 339 -14.64 2.74 35.17
C VAL A 339 -14.12 3.89 34.29
N SER A 340 -13.62 3.57 33.10
CA SER A 340 -13.10 4.53 32.14
C SER A 340 -13.37 4.11 30.70
N GLU A 341 -13.31 5.07 29.79
CA GLU A 341 -13.20 4.80 28.35
C GLU A 341 -11.74 4.89 27.93
N PHE A 342 -11.24 3.89 27.21
CA PHE A 342 -9.92 3.93 26.61
C PHE A 342 -10.02 3.71 25.10
N ASN A 343 -9.86 4.77 24.31
CA ASN A 343 -10.00 4.74 22.85
C ASN A 343 -11.33 4.11 22.37
N GLY A 344 -12.41 4.31 23.13
CA GLY A 344 -13.74 3.77 22.83
C GLY A 344 -14.05 2.39 23.41
N LEU A 345 -13.13 1.79 24.17
CA LEU A 345 -13.38 0.56 24.94
C LEU A 345 -13.76 0.89 26.39
N THR A 346 -14.83 0.27 26.90
CA THR A 346 -15.13 0.34 28.33
C THR A 346 -14.15 -0.52 29.14
N GLU A 347 -13.41 0.12 30.05
CA GLU A 347 -12.44 -0.55 30.92
C GLU A 347 -12.80 -0.41 32.42
N LEU A 348 -12.46 -1.45 33.18
CA LEU A 348 -12.41 -1.42 34.64
C LEU A 348 -10.95 -1.50 35.10
N THR A 349 -10.46 -0.47 35.78
CA THR A 349 -9.10 -0.46 36.34
C THR A 349 -9.14 -0.71 37.85
N PRO A 350 -8.68 -1.87 38.35
CA PRO A 350 -8.64 -2.16 39.78
C PRO A 350 -7.74 -1.15 40.52
N THR A 351 -8.19 -0.67 41.68
CA THR A 351 -7.41 0.32 42.47
C THR A 351 -6.10 -0.24 43.00
N SER A 352 -6.01 -1.56 43.16
CA SER A 352 -4.77 -2.32 43.42
C SER A 352 -5.00 -3.81 43.14
N ALA A 353 -3.92 -4.61 43.13
CA ALA A 353 -4.06 -6.08 43.06
C ALA A 353 -4.88 -6.65 44.23
N ALA A 354 -4.86 -6.01 45.41
CA ALA A 354 -5.63 -6.45 46.58
C ALA A 354 -7.15 -6.23 46.43
N THR A 355 -7.57 -5.40 45.47
CA THR A 355 -9.00 -5.20 45.15
C THR A 355 -9.54 -6.16 44.10
N VAL A 356 -8.73 -7.13 43.69
CA VAL A 356 -9.14 -8.28 42.88
C VAL A 356 -9.16 -9.48 43.82
N VAL A 357 -10.36 -9.97 44.15
CA VAL A 357 -10.56 -11.04 45.12
C VAL A 357 -11.18 -12.24 44.42
N THR A 358 -10.47 -13.36 44.39
CA THR A 358 -11.03 -14.63 43.93
C THR A 358 -12.09 -15.11 44.92
N LEU A 359 -13.27 -15.47 44.41
CA LEU A 359 -14.40 -15.97 45.17
C LEU A 359 -14.42 -17.49 45.15
N ASP A 360 -14.56 -18.12 46.32
CA ASP A 360 -14.68 -19.59 46.46
C ASP A 360 -16.07 -20.10 46.04
N SER A 361 -17.04 -19.21 45.81
CA SER A 361 -18.39 -19.59 45.42
C SER A 361 -18.40 -20.12 43.98
N PRO A 362 -19.02 -21.28 43.72
CA PRO A 362 -19.12 -21.81 42.37
C PRO A 362 -19.94 -20.86 41.49
N ALA A 363 -19.34 -20.40 40.40
CA ALA A 363 -20.00 -19.63 39.35
C ALA A 363 -20.25 -20.51 38.12
N ALA A 364 -21.40 -20.32 37.47
CA ALA A 364 -21.62 -20.91 36.15
C ALA A 364 -20.67 -20.25 35.15
N ALA A 365 -19.96 -21.06 34.36
CA ALA A 365 -19.10 -20.54 33.31
C ALA A 365 -19.94 -19.76 32.27
N PRO A 366 -19.47 -18.59 31.79
CA PRO A 366 -20.05 -17.93 30.64
C PRO A 366 -20.08 -18.86 29.42
N VAL A 367 -21.14 -18.78 28.64
CA VAL A 367 -21.30 -19.52 27.39
C VAL A 367 -20.93 -18.59 26.23
N PRO A 368 -20.05 -18.98 25.30
CA PRO A 368 -19.77 -18.18 24.11
C PRO A 368 -21.06 -17.85 23.34
N ALA A 369 -21.31 -16.57 23.07
CA ALA A 369 -22.47 -16.15 22.31
C ALA A 369 -22.33 -16.57 20.84
N ALA A 370 -23.16 -17.52 20.40
CA ALA A 370 -23.17 -17.98 19.02
C ALA A 370 -23.86 -16.92 18.14
N VAL A 371 -23.11 -15.98 17.57
CA VAL A 371 -23.65 -14.83 16.83
C VAL A 371 -22.97 -14.66 15.47
N GLY A 372 -23.72 -14.23 14.46
CA GLY A 372 -23.11 -13.63 13.27
C GLY A 372 -22.50 -12.28 13.62
N LEU A 373 -21.61 -11.75 12.76
CA LEU A 373 -21.04 -10.42 12.98
C LEU A 373 -22.17 -9.37 13.02
N PRO A 374 -22.32 -8.60 14.11
CA PRO A 374 -23.30 -7.52 14.14
C PRO A 374 -22.93 -6.42 13.15
N ARG A 375 -23.95 -5.88 12.48
CA ARG A 375 -23.77 -5.03 11.30
C ARG A 375 -23.69 -3.54 11.62
N THR A 376 -24.14 -3.12 12.80
CA THR A 376 -24.03 -1.73 13.26
C THR A 376 -23.15 -1.62 14.50
N ALA A 377 -22.60 -0.44 14.74
CA ALA A 377 -21.81 -0.18 15.94
C ALA A 377 -22.64 -0.45 17.20
N GLU A 378 -23.89 0.00 17.24
CA GLU A 378 -24.80 -0.18 18.38
C GLU A 378 -25.05 -1.66 18.69
N GLU A 379 -25.16 -2.52 17.67
CA GLU A 379 -25.29 -3.95 17.89
C GLU A 379 -23.99 -4.57 18.42
N ARG A 380 -22.83 -4.09 17.96
CA ARG A 380 -21.51 -4.53 18.43
C ARG A 380 -21.27 -4.12 19.89
N GLU A 381 -21.71 -2.93 20.30
CA GLU A 381 -21.65 -2.47 21.70
C GLU A 381 -22.36 -3.42 22.68
N THR A 382 -23.46 -4.05 22.25
CA THR A 382 -24.16 -5.04 23.09
C THR A 382 -23.33 -6.30 23.39
N LEU A 383 -22.21 -6.47 22.71
CA LEU A 383 -21.30 -7.61 22.81
C LEU A 383 -19.86 -7.18 23.15
N GLU A 384 -19.61 -5.91 23.47
CA GLU A 384 -18.27 -5.40 23.78
C GLU A 384 -17.62 -6.23 24.90
N SER A 385 -16.38 -6.67 24.70
CA SER A 385 -15.64 -7.60 25.57
C SER A 385 -16.25 -8.99 25.75
N MET A 386 -17.40 -9.33 25.14
CA MET A 386 -18.02 -10.65 25.37
C MET A 386 -17.27 -11.77 24.67
N LEU A 387 -17.29 -12.95 25.29
CA LEU A 387 -16.89 -14.19 24.64
C LEU A 387 -17.96 -14.59 23.63
N ILE A 388 -17.58 -14.69 22.35
CA ILE A 388 -18.45 -15.05 21.24
C ILE A 388 -17.95 -16.29 20.50
N ALA A 389 -18.86 -17.01 19.87
CA ALA A 389 -18.58 -18.06 18.89
C ALA A 389 -19.10 -17.56 17.53
N PRO A 390 -18.24 -16.95 16.68
CA PRO A 390 -18.65 -16.39 15.41
C PRO A 390 -19.42 -17.40 14.55
N GLN A 391 -20.52 -16.96 13.94
CA GLN A 391 -21.39 -17.76 13.07
C GLN A 391 -21.44 -17.13 11.67
N GLY A 392 -21.73 -17.96 10.67
CA GLY A 392 -21.75 -17.55 9.28
C GLY A 392 -20.36 -17.62 8.62
N ALA A 393 -20.32 -17.21 7.36
CA ALA A 393 -19.08 -17.17 6.59
C ALA A 393 -18.25 -15.93 6.93
N PHE A 394 -16.94 -16.10 6.85
CA PHE A 394 -15.96 -15.02 6.91
C PHE A 394 -14.94 -15.25 5.81
N THR A 395 -14.54 -14.18 5.14
CA THR A 395 -13.53 -14.20 4.08
C THR A 395 -12.43 -13.21 4.42
N VAL A 396 -11.17 -13.58 4.20
CA VAL A 396 -10.03 -12.67 4.36
C VAL A 396 -10.15 -11.53 3.36
N THR A 397 -10.04 -10.29 3.84
CA THR A 397 -10.10 -9.07 3.03
C THR A 397 -8.81 -8.25 3.10
N ASP A 398 -7.98 -8.48 4.11
CA ASP A 398 -6.70 -7.78 4.25
C ASP A 398 -5.64 -8.66 4.93
N THR A 399 -4.42 -8.59 4.41
CA THR A 399 -3.23 -9.29 4.93
C THR A 399 -2.04 -8.34 5.11
N TYR A 400 -2.23 -7.03 4.93
CA TYR A 400 -1.16 -6.04 5.01
C TYR A 400 -0.60 -5.93 6.44
N ASP A 401 -1.47 -5.75 7.44
CA ASP A 401 -1.09 -5.63 8.84
C ASP A 401 -0.68 -6.96 9.50
N LEU A 402 -0.80 -8.09 8.79
CA LEU A 402 -0.33 -9.37 9.28
C LEU A 402 1.19 -9.36 9.48
N ASN A 403 1.94 -8.64 8.64
CA ASN A 403 3.39 -8.49 8.74
C ASN A 403 3.84 -7.59 9.91
N SER A 404 3.00 -6.62 10.31
CA SER A 404 3.34 -5.59 11.30
C SER A 404 2.79 -5.88 12.69
N TYR A 405 1.56 -6.38 12.78
CA TYR A 405 0.82 -6.52 14.03
C TYR A 405 0.22 -7.91 14.25
N GLY A 406 0.39 -8.86 13.32
CA GLY A 406 -0.24 -10.18 13.44
C GLY A 406 -1.76 -10.14 13.23
N SER A 407 -2.27 -9.07 12.62
CA SER A 407 -3.70 -8.81 12.45
C SER A 407 -4.14 -9.12 11.02
N ILE A 408 -5.34 -9.67 10.87
CA ILE A 408 -5.93 -10.09 9.59
C ILE A 408 -7.27 -9.37 9.43
N GLY A 409 -7.48 -8.68 8.32
CA GLY A 409 -8.79 -8.11 7.99
C GLY A 409 -9.72 -9.21 7.50
N LEU A 410 -10.92 -9.28 8.06
CA LEU A 410 -12.00 -10.18 7.62
C LEU A 410 -13.23 -9.39 7.19
N ALA A 411 -13.93 -9.93 6.20
CA ALA A 411 -15.28 -9.54 5.82
C ALA A 411 -16.25 -10.64 6.26
N ALA A 412 -17.33 -10.29 6.96
CA ALA A 412 -18.45 -11.22 7.14
C ALA A 412 -19.13 -11.49 5.78
N GLY A 413 -19.33 -12.76 5.44
CA GLY A 413 -19.84 -13.22 4.14
C GLY A 413 -18.82 -14.08 3.39
N ASP A 414 -19.16 -14.44 2.15
CA ASP A 414 -18.38 -15.34 1.29
C ASP A 414 -17.40 -14.60 0.35
N SER A 415 -17.27 -13.27 0.47
CA SER A 415 -16.42 -12.45 -0.40
C SER A 415 -15.58 -11.45 0.42
N PRO A 416 -14.41 -11.01 -0.10
CA PRO A 416 -13.72 -9.84 0.46
C PRO A 416 -14.56 -8.57 0.29
N LEU A 417 -14.12 -7.49 0.94
CA LEU A 417 -14.64 -6.13 0.74
C LEU A 417 -14.20 -5.62 -0.63
N LEU A 418 -15.04 -4.80 -1.26
CA LEU A 418 -14.79 -4.26 -2.59
C LEU A 418 -14.40 -2.80 -2.52
N THR A 419 -13.43 -2.38 -3.32
CA THR A 419 -13.16 -0.95 -3.50
C THR A 419 -14.44 -0.30 -4.05
N PRO A 420 -14.99 0.77 -3.43
CA PRO A 420 -16.29 1.29 -3.84
C PRO A 420 -16.38 1.70 -5.32
N THR A 421 -15.31 2.26 -5.87
CA THR A 421 -15.22 2.66 -7.29
C THR A 421 -14.94 1.52 -8.26
N GLU A 422 -14.78 0.28 -7.77
CA GLU A 422 -14.75 -0.92 -8.61
C GLU A 422 -16.16 -1.28 -9.12
N VAL A 423 -17.18 -1.06 -8.29
CA VAL A 423 -18.55 -1.50 -8.56
C VAL A 423 -19.57 -0.37 -8.70
N ALA A 424 -19.26 0.84 -8.22
CA ALA A 424 -20.17 1.99 -8.31
C ALA A 424 -19.47 3.28 -8.79
N ARG A 425 -20.17 4.08 -9.59
CA ARG A 425 -19.64 5.37 -10.09
C ARG A 425 -19.45 6.37 -8.93
N PRO A 426 -18.43 7.23 -9.00
CA PRO A 426 -18.23 8.36 -8.07
C PRO A 426 -19.50 9.21 -7.89
N GLY A 427 -19.76 9.64 -6.66
CA GLY A 427 -20.88 10.55 -6.34
C GLY A 427 -22.29 9.95 -6.43
N THR A 428 -22.42 8.63 -6.57
CA THR A 428 -23.72 7.95 -6.68
C THR A 428 -24.22 7.37 -5.35
N PRO A 429 -25.54 7.20 -5.16
CA PRO A 429 -26.10 6.47 -4.01
C PRO A 429 -25.60 5.02 -3.91
N GLU A 430 -25.31 4.38 -5.06
CA GLU A 430 -24.75 3.04 -5.13
C GLU A 430 -23.37 2.98 -4.47
N LEU A 431 -22.52 3.98 -4.68
CA LEU A 431 -21.21 4.06 -4.03
C LEU A 431 -21.35 4.20 -2.51
N ALA A 432 -22.25 5.06 -2.05
CA ALA A 432 -22.53 5.21 -0.62
C ALA A 432 -23.05 3.89 0.01
N ALA A 433 -23.82 3.09 -0.74
CA ALA A 433 -24.28 1.79 -0.29
C ALA A 433 -23.13 0.78 -0.16
N VAL A 434 -22.15 0.78 -1.07
CA VAL A 434 -20.96 -0.09 -0.98
C VAL A 434 -20.08 0.29 0.21
N VAL A 435 -19.85 1.58 0.44
CA VAL A 435 -19.12 2.08 1.62
C VAL A 435 -19.81 1.63 2.92
N ALA A 436 -21.14 1.76 2.99
CA ALA A 436 -21.91 1.33 4.16
C ALA A 436 -21.89 -0.20 4.34
N ASP A 437 -21.95 -0.99 3.27
CA ASP A 437 -21.85 -2.46 3.35
C ASP A 437 -20.46 -2.91 3.81
N ASN A 438 -19.39 -2.29 3.29
CA ASN A 438 -18.03 -2.57 3.72
C ASN A 438 -17.86 -2.31 5.22
N ALA A 439 -18.29 -1.14 5.71
CA ALA A 439 -18.24 -0.81 7.13
C ALA A 439 -19.04 -1.80 8.01
N ALA A 440 -20.19 -2.27 7.53
CA ALA A 440 -21.02 -3.23 8.25
C ALA A 440 -20.39 -4.63 8.33
N ARG A 441 -19.59 -5.03 7.34
CA ARG A 441 -19.00 -6.37 7.22
C ARG A 441 -17.56 -6.48 7.74
N ALA A 442 -16.84 -5.37 7.83
CA ALA A 442 -15.44 -5.34 8.25
C ALA A 442 -15.27 -5.69 9.73
N ILE A 443 -14.32 -6.58 10.01
CA ILE A 443 -13.86 -6.94 11.36
C ILE A 443 -12.39 -7.38 11.29
N THR A 444 -11.58 -6.99 12.27
CA THR A 444 -10.20 -7.49 12.39
C THR A 444 -10.16 -8.78 13.19
N LEU A 445 -9.38 -9.77 12.78
CA LEU A 445 -8.95 -10.88 13.61
C LEU A 445 -7.51 -10.63 14.06
N ASP A 446 -7.29 -10.63 15.37
CA ASP A 446 -6.01 -10.22 15.94
C ASP A 446 -5.29 -11.38 16.63
N ASP A 447 -4.07 -11.14 17.10
CA ASP A 447 -3.25 -12.13 17.81
C ASP A 447 -3.35 -12.01 19.36
N GLY A 448 -4.16 -11.10 19.90
CA GLY A 448 -4.22 -10.86 21.34
C GLY A 448 -3.02 -10.09 21.91
N ALA A 449 -2.31 -9.33 21.06
CA ALA A 449 -1.19 -8.50 21.44
C ALA A 449 -1.20 -7.12 20.74
N SER A 450 -0.35 -6.22 21.23
CA SER A 450 -0.05 -4.91 20.64
C SER A 450 1.41 -4.86 20.16
N ILE A 451 1.98 -6.01 19.80
CA ILE A 451 3.38 -6.11 19.36
C ILE A 451 3.48 -5.59 17.93
N ASN A 452 4.28 -4.55 17.72
CA ASN A 452 4.75 -4.21 16.37
C ASN A 452 5.99 -5.07 16.05
N PHE A 453 5.82 -6.07 15.18
CA PHE A 453 6.84 -7.01 14.74
C PHE A 453 7.92 -6.37 13.85
N LEU A 454 7.68 -5.17 13.32
CA LEU A 454 8.67 -4.38 12.57
C LEU A 454 9.37 -3.32 13.44
N GLY A 455 8.98 -3.21 14.71
CA GLY A 455 9.47 -2.21 15.65
C GLY A 455 10.88 -2.53 16.18
N SER A 456 10.97 -2.82 17.48
CA SER A 456 12.26 -3.06 18.13
C SER A 456 12.92 -4.36 17.64
N ALA A 457 14.25 -4.46 17.76
CA ALA A 457 14.98 -5.70 17.46
C ALA A 457 14.48 -6.90 18.27
N ALA A 458 14.01 -6.67 19.51
CA ALA A 458 13.40 -7.71 20.33
C ALA A 458 12.07 -8.23 19.74
N ASN A 459 11.26 -7.34 19.17
CA ASN A 459 9.99 -7.72 18.53
C ASN A 459 10.23 -8.43 17.20
N LYS A 460 11.18 -7.95 16.39
CA LYS A 460 11.60 -8.61 15.14
C LYS A 460 12.12 -10.03 15.38
N ALA A 461 12.60 -10.33 16.60
CA ALA A 461 13.06 -11.66 16.99
C ALA A 461 11.92 -12.62 17.41
N ILE A 462 10.67 -12.16 17.45
CA ILE A 462 9.49 -12.99 17.75
C ILE A 462 8.91 -13.48 16.42
N PRO A 463 8.78 -14.80 16.20
CA PRO A 463 8.09 -15.34 15.04
C PRO A 463 6.65 -14.81 14.92
N LEU A 464 6.28 -14.33 13.74
CA LEU A 464 4.91 -13.89 13.45
C LEU A 464 3.91 -15.06 13.64
N PRO A 465 2.81 -14.87 14.39
CA PRO A 465 1.73 -15.85 14.46
C PRO A 465 0.93 -15.87 13.15
N TYR A 466 0.08 -16.89 12.97
CA TYR A 466 -0.77 -17.14 11.79
C TYR A 466 -0.05 -17.44 10.48
N LEU A 467 0.97 -16.66 10.12
CA LEU A 467 1.65 -16.74 8.83
C LEU A 467 2.77 -17.79 8.87
N THR A 468 2.81 -18.66 7.86
CA THR A 468 3.92 -19.60 7.65
C THR A 468 4.42 -19.54 6.20
N PRO A 469 5.66 -19.96 5.90
CA PRO A 469 6.17 -19.99 4.53
C PRO A 469 5.41 -20.92 3.58
N THR A 470 4.72 -21.96 4.10
CA THR A 470 4.09 -23.01 3.30
C THR A 470 2.56 -22.97 3.30
N GLU A 471 1.96 -22.33 4.30
CA GLU A 471 0.50 -22.17 4.46
C GLU A 471 0.23 -20.69 4.75
N PRO A 472 0.21 -19.83 3.72
CA PRO A 472 0.00 -18.40 3.91
C PRO A 472 -1.48 -18.05 3.88
N ILE A 473 -1.79 -16.92 4.51
CA ILE A 473 -3.14 -16.36 4.55
C ILE A 473 -3.25 -15.36 3.40
N ARG A 474 -4.33 -15.47 2.63
CA ARG A 474 -4.52 -14.72 1.39
C ARG A 474 -5.91 -14.08 1.35
N VAL A 475 -6.00 -12.89 0.78
CA VAL A 475 -7.28 -12.23 0.48
C VAL A 475 -8.13 -13.15 -0.41
N GLY A 476 -9.43 -13.20 -0.13
CA GLY A 476 -10.38 -14.12 -0.78
C GLY A 476 -10.48 -15.50 -0.11
N ALA A 477 -9.54 -15.89 0.75
CA ALA A 477 -9.60 -17.18 1.44
C ALA A 477 -10.74 -17.23 2.49
N PRO A 478 -11.56 -18.30 2.49
CA PRO A 478 -12.50 -18.56 3.58
C PRO A 478 -11.79 -18.76 4.93
N ALA A 479 -12.32 -18.11 5.97
CA ALA A 479 -11.89 -18.25 7.36
C ALA A 479 -12.93 -19.04 8.16
N THR A 480 -12.47 -20.09 8.86
CA THR A 480 -13.32 -20.94 9.70
C THR A 480 -12.91 -20.82 11.16
N PHE A 481 -13.80 -20.27 12.00
CA PHE A 481 -13.57 -20.20 13.45
C PHE A 481 -13.74 -21.59 14.08
N THR A 482 -12.72 -22.02 14.82
CA THR A 482 -12.69 -23.31 15.54
C THR A 482 -12.72 -23.12 17.06
N ARG A 483 -12.56 -21.88 17.53
CA ARG A 483 -12.59 -21.53 18.96
C ARG A 483 -13.37 -20.23 19.20
N PRO A 484 -13.92 -20.04 20.41
CA PRO A 484 -14.45 -18.76 20.84
C PRO A 484 -13.38 -17.65 20.85
N VAL A 485 -13.83 -16.43 20.63
CA VAL A 485 -13.02 -15.20 20.63
C VAL A 485 -13.73 -14.13 21.46
N VAL A 486 -13.00 -13.10 21.88
CA VAL A 486 -13.57 -11.90 22.51
C VAL A 486 -13.86 -10.87 21.42
N LEU A 487 -15.08 -10.34 21.36
CA LEU A 487 -15.35 -9.14 20.55
C LEU A 487 -14.86 -7.93 21.32
N ASP A 488 -14.05 -7.10 20.68
CA ASP A 488 -13.29 -6.05 21.34
C ASP A 488 -13.23 -4.80 20.47
N PHE A 489 -12.94 -3.66 21.07
CA PHE A 489 -12.75 -2.39 20.35
C PHE A 489 -11.39 -1.79 20.70
N ARG A 490 -10.50 -1.71 19.72
CA ARG A 490 -9.16 -1.12 19.91
C ARG A 490 -8.62 -0.62 18.58
N ASN A 491 -7.71 0.35 18.65
CA ASN A 491 -7.11 0.98 17.46
C ASN A 491 -8.17 1.57 16.50
N SER A 492 -9.28 2.10 17.04
CA SER A 492 -10.42 2.63 16.29
C SER A 492 -11.15 1.61 15.40
N ALA A 493 -11.01 0.31 15.69
CA ALA A 493 -11.67 -0.76 14.96
C ALA A 493 -12.21 -1.84 15.91
N TRP A 494 -13.27 -2.51 15.47
CA TRP A 494 -13.74 -3.72 16.12
C TRP A 494 -12.83 -4.89 15.75
N ALA A 495 -12.46 -5.69 16.75
CA ALA A 495 -11.55 -6.81 16.60
C ALA A 495 -12.07 -8.07 17.30
N LEU A 496 -11.66 -9.22 16.79
CA LEU A 496 -11.84 -10.53 17.38
C LEU A 496 -10.51 -10.95 17.99
N GLN A 497 -10.50 -11.11 19.31
CA GLN A 497 -9.29 -11.45 20.05
C GLN A 497 -9.31 -12.93 20.49
N PRO A 498 -8.22 -13.69 20.32
CA PRO A 498 -8.09 -14.98 20.98
C PRO A 498 -8.13 -14.80 22.51
N THR A 499 -8.53 -15.82 23.27
CA THR A 499 -8.69 -15.69 24.73
C THR A 499 -7.39 -15.51 25.51
N THR A 500 -6.25 -15.59 24.82
CA THR A 500 -4.90 -15.28 25.29
C THR A 500 -4.07 -14.88 24.07
N GLN A 501 -2.94 -14.21 24.27
CA GLN A 501 -2.00 -13.93 23.18
C GLN A 501 -1.66 -15.22 22.41
N LEU A 502 -1.83 -15.18 21.09
CA LEU A 502 -1.40 -16.18 20.13
C LEU A 502 0.09 -16.01 19.83
N THR A 503 0.82 -17.12 19.87
CA THR A 503 2.20 -17.22 19.40
C THR A 503 2.36 -18.50 18.57
N VAL A 504 3.45 -18.61 17.83
CA VAL A 504 3.74 -19.82 17.05
C VAL A 504 3.79 -21.06 17.96
N GLU A 505 4.30 -20.94 19.18
CA GLU A 505 4.44 -22.07 20.12
C GLU A 505 3.12 -22.56 20.69
N ASN A 506 2.08 -21.72 20.74
CA ASN A 506 0.80 -22.06 21.35
C ASN A 506 -0.36 -22.20 20.35
N ALA A 507 -0.08 -22.06 19.05
CA ALA A 507 -1.07 -22.02 17.96
C ALA A 507 -2.10 -23.15 18.01
N ASP A 508 -1.66 -24.41 18.21
CA ASP A 508 -2.53 -25.59 18.32
C ASP A 508 -3.69 -25.41 19.34
N SER A 509 -3.44 -24.64 20.39
CA SER A 509 -4.36 -24.44 21.52
C SER A 509 -5.07 -23.10 21.53
N VAL A 510 -4.50 -22.07 20.88
CA VAL A 510 -4.97 -20.68 20.97
C VAL A 510 -5.56 -20.17 19.67
N GLN A 511 -5.06 -20.61 18.52
CA GLN A 511 -5.44 -20.05 17.22
C GLN A 511 -6.95 -20.19 17.00
N PRO A 512 -7.67 -19.06 16.80
CA PRO A 512 -9.13 -19.08 16.81
C PRO A 512 -9.75 -19.51 15.47
N ALA A 513 -9.02 -19.36 14.37
CA ALA A 513 -9.51 -19.64 13.02
C ALA A 513 -8.48 -20.36 12.15
N THR A 514 -8.97 -21.14 11.18
CA THR A 514 -8.18 -21.74 10.10
C THR A 514 -8.57 -21.10 8.77
N PHE A 515 -7.64 -21.06 7.83
CA PHE A 515 -7.83 -20.44 6.52
C PHE A 515 -7.64 -21.48 5.42
N ALA A 516 -8.47 -21.43 4.38
CA ALA A 516 -8.27 -22.30 3.22
C ALA A 516 -7.07 -21.82 2.39
N ASP A 517 -6.31 -22.76 1.85
CA ASP A 517 -5.31 -22.46 0.83
C ASP A 517 -6.02 -22.36 -0.53
N THR A 518 -6.00 -21.16 -1.11
CA THR A 518 -6.59 -20.84 -2.41
C THR A 518 -5.53 -20.63 -3.49
N ARG A 519 -4.26 -21.04 -3.25
CA ARG A 519 -3.17 -20.79 -4.20
C ARG A 519 -3.32 -21.62 -5.46
N GLU A 520 -3.17 -20.95 -6.58
CA GLU A 520 -3.16 -21.59 -7.90
C GLU A 520 -1.73 -21.57 -8.46
N ALA A 521 -1.24 -22.75 -8.84
CA ALA A 521 0.14 -22.91 -9.27
C ALA A 521 0.43 -22.33 -10.66
N ALA A 522 -0.60 -22.06 -11.45
CA ALA A 522 -0.57 -21.46 -12.77
C ALA A 522 -1.94 -20.81 -13.06
N PRO A 523 -2.04 -19.88 -14.02
CA PRO A 523 -3.31 -19.31 -14.46
C PRO A 523 -4.33 -20.36 -14.90
N GLU A 524 -5.62 -20.07 -14.79
CA GLU A 524 -6.66 -20.88 -15.42
C GLU A 524 -6.50 -20.92 -16.95
N ALA A 525 -7.06 -21.97 -17.57
CA ALA A 525 -6.97 -22.13 -19.01
C ALA A 525 -7.89 -21.13 -19.74
N VAL A 526 -7.30 -20.06 -20.25
CA VAL A 526 -8.01 -19.00 -21.00
C VAL A 526 -8.44 -19.39 -22.43
N GLY A 527 -8.10 -20.59 -22.89
CA GLY A 527 -8.41 -21.05 -24.25
C GLY A 527 -7.60 -20.35 -25.34
N GLY A 528 -8.04 -20.53 -26.59
CA GLY A 528 -7.44 -19.92 -27.76
C GLY A 528 -6.18 -20.61 -28.29
N ASP A 529 -5.77 -20.21 -29.50
CA ASP A 529 -4.50 -20.63 -30.11
C ASP A 529 -3.30 -19.81 -29.60
N PHE A 530 -3.57 -18.67 -28.96
CA PHE A 530 -2.57 -17.73 -28.47
C PHE A 530 -3.06 -17.01 -27.20
N SER A 531 -2.15 -16.41 -26.42
CA SER A 531 -2.55 -15.54 -25.29
C SER A 531 -1.60 -14.38 -25.08
N ILE A 532 -2.16 -13.26 -24.63
CA ILE A 532 -1.45 -12.05 -24.19
C ILE A 532 -1.62 -11.88 -22.68
N ALA A 533 -0.68 -11.22 -22.02
CA ALA A 533 -0.83 -10.86 -20.62
C ALA A 533 -0.27 -9.46 -20.31
N SER A 534 -0.77 -8.87 -19.24
CA SER A 534 -0.23 -7.65 -18.62
C SER A 534 0.33 -7.95 -17.25
N PHE A 535 1.52 -7.44 -16.91
CA PHE A 535 2.11 -7.66 -15.61
C PHE A 535 3.01 -6.53 -15.12
N ASN A 536 2.54 -5.80 -14.11
CA ASN A 536 3.36 -4.88 -13.35
C ASN A 536 4.30 -5.65 -12.42
N VAL A 537 5.63 -5.49 -12.60
CA VAL A 537 6.66 -6.30 -11.92
C VAL A 537 7.36 -5.59 -10.76
N LEU A 538 6.73 -4.60 -10.13
CA LEU A 538 7.16 -3.95 -8.88
C LEU A 538 8.59 -3.39 -8.92
N ASN A 539 8.81 -2.24 -9.55
CA ASN A 539 10.11 -1.57 -9.70
C ASN A 539 11.27 -2.52 -10.03
N TYR A 540 11.23 -3.25 -11.14
CA TYR A 540 12.34 -4.10 -11.58
C TYR A 540 13.48 -3.24 -12.17
N PHE A 541 14.49 -2.99 -11.34
CA PHE A 541 15.65 -2.17 -11.67
C PHE A 541 16.92 -3.02 -11.66
N SER A 542 17.65 -3.00 -12.77
CA SER A 542 18.97 -3.63 -12.89
C SER A 542 20.09 -2.78 -12.29
N THR A 543 19.83 -1.49 -12.09
CA THR A 543 20.68 -0.53 -11.41
C THR A 543 20.29 -0.48 -9.93
N THR A 544 21.04 -1.21 -9.12
CA THR A 544 20.79 -1.36 -7.68
C THR A 544 21.14 -0.08 -6.92
N GLY A 545 20.43 0.19 -5.81
CA GLY A 545 20.61 1.43 -5.06
C GLY A 545 22.01 1.65 -4.49
N ASP A 546 22.73 0.59 -4.11
CA ASP A 546 24.12 0.64 -3.64
C ASP A 546 25.10 1.14 -4.71
N SER A 547 24.74 1.04 -5.99
CA SER A 547 25.51 1.58 -7.10
C SER A 547 25.36 3.09 -7.28
N ILE A 548 24.41 3.73 -6.57
CA ILE A 548 24.11 5.16 -6.66
C ILE A 548 24.36 5.86 -5.32
N THR A 549 25.11 6.97 -5.36
CA THR A 549 25.33 7.80 -4.16
C THR A 549 24.03 8.50 -3.74
N GLY A 550 23.72 8.49 -2.44
CA GLY A 550 22.63 9.27 -1.85
C GLY A 550 21.36 8.47 -1.56
N CYS A 551 21.28 7.21 -2.03
CA CYS A 551 20.19 6.32 -1.67
C CYS A 551 20.17 6.05 -0.16
N THR A 552 18.95 5.96 0.37
CA THR A 552 18.62 5.43 1.69
C THR A 552 17.83 4.15 1.50
N PHE A 553 17.87 3.26 2.49
CA PHE A 553 17.36 1.91 2.34
C PHE A 553 16.44 1.56 3.50
N TYR A 554 15.46 0.70 3.22
CA TYR A 554 14.93 -0.15 4.26
C TYR A 554 15.90 -1.32 4.49
N THR A 555 16.10 -1.67 5.76
CA THR A 555 17.06 -2.68 6.18
C THR A 555 16.37 -3.86 6.84
N ASP A 556 16.98 -5.03 6.73
CA ASP A 556 16.57 -6.21 7.48
C ASP A 556 16.89 -6.10 8.98
N ARG A 557 16.78 -7.22 9.69
CA ARG A 557 17.05 -7.30 11.12
C ARG A 557 18.54 -7.16 11.46
N ASP A 558 19.44 -7.58 10.58
CA ASP A 558 20.89 -7.48 10.75
C ASP A 558 21.43 -6.09 10.33
N GLY A 559 20.58 -5.27 9.71
CA GLY A 559 20.89 -3.92 9.27
C GLY A 559 21.39 -3.86 7.83
N ASP A 560 21.31 -4.96 7.09
CA ASP A 560 21.68 -5.01 5.69
C ASP A 560 20.59 -4.36 4.83
N PRO A 561 20.95 -3.50 3.86
CA PRO A 561 19.99 -2.91 2.92
C PRO A 561 19.27 -3.99 2.10
N VAL A 562 17.95 -3.85 1.95
CA VAL A 562 17.11 -4.79 1.15
C VAL A 562 16.43 -4.10 -0.04
N THR A 563 15.85 -2.92 0.18
CA THR A 563 15.18 -2.16 -0.89
C THR A 563 15.42 -0.66 -0.72
N VAL A 564 15.49 0.05 -1.84
CA VAL A 564 15.63 1.51 -1.84
C VAL A 564 14.39 2.14 -1.23
N ASN A 565 14.60 3.06 -0.28
CA ASN A 565 13.55 3.83 0.36
C ASN A 565 13.40 5.21 -0.31
N SER A 566 14.48 6.01 -0.32
CA SER A 566 14.44 7.37 -0.84
C SER A 566 15.85 7.93 -1.10
N GLY A 567 15.97 9.18 -1.55
CA GLY A 567 17.23 9.94 -1.61
C GLY A 567 17.99 9.82 -2.94
N CYS A 568 17.55 8.94 -3.83
CA CYS A 568 18.09 8.78 -5.17
C CYS A 568 17.00 8.35 -6.16
N ASP A 569 17.37 8.25 -7.43
CA ASP A 569 16.45 7.91 -8.54
C ASP A 569 16.31 6.40 -8.79
N ALA A 570 17.21 5.55 -8.25
CA ALA A 570 17.02 4.11 -8.27
C ALA A 570 15.81 3.71 -7.42
N ARG A 571 15.14 2.63 -7.82
CA ARG A 571 14.02 2.03 -7.11
C ARG A 571 14.25 0.51 -7.00
N GLY A 572 13.43 -0.18 -6.21
CA GLY A 572 13.51 -1.62 -6.08
C GLY A 572 14.72 -2.07 -5.26
N ALA A 573 15.47 -3.05 -5.77
CA ALA A 573 16.56 -3.74 -5.06
C ALA A 573 17.66 -2.81 -4.53
N ALA A 574 18.06 -3.00 -3.26
CA ALA A 574 19.16 -2.21 -2.68
C ALA A 574 20.52 -2.64 -3.24
N ASN A 575 20.76 -3.94 -3.40
CA ASN A 575 22.01 -4.49 -3.94
C ASN A 575 21.76 -5.68 -4.89
N ALA A 576 22.84 -6.31 -5.37
CA ALA A 576 22.76 -7.42 -6.32
C ALA A 576 22.05 -8.68 -5.78
N ASP A 577 22.20 -8.98 -4.48
CA ASP A 577 21.54 -10.14 -3.86
C ASP A 577 20.02 -9.91 -3.75
N ASP A 578 19.61 -8.66 -3.47
CA ASP A 578 18.18 -8.30 -3.46
C ASP A 578 17.57 -8.33 -4.87
N LEU A 579 18.34 -7.91 -5.89
CA LEU A 579 17.93 -8.02 -7.29
C LEU A 579 17.78 -9.47 -7.70
N GLU A 580 18.69 -10.36 -7.30
CA GLU A 580 18.56 -11.80 -7.53
C GLU A 580 17.28 -12.34 -6.89
N ARG A 581 16.96 -11.93 -5.65
CA ARG A 581 15.73 -12.35 -4.96
C ARG A 581 14.46 -11.87 -5.66
N GLN A 582 14.40 -10.59 -6.03
CA GLN A 582 13.28 -10.03 -6.80
C GLN A 582 13.12 -10.74 -8.15
N GLN A 583 14.22 -10.87 -8.90
CA GLN A 583 14.23 -11.45 -10.22
C GLN A 583 13.80 -12.93 -10.21
N ALA A 584 14.21 -13.70 -9.20
CA ALA A 584 13.85 -15.12 -9.11
C ALA A 584 12.33 -15.31 -9.09
N LYS A 585 11.60 -14.52 -8.29
CA LYS A 585 10.13 -14.58 -8.22
C LYS A 585 9.47 -14.15 -9.53
N ILE A 586 9.90 -13.02 -10.11
CA ILE A 586 9.37 -12.49 -11.39
C ILE A 586 9.60 -13.50 -12.52
N VAL A 587 10.79 -14.11 -12.59
CA VAL A 587 11.11 -15.13 -13.60
C VAL A 587 10.23 -16.37 -13.44
N THR A 588 10.00 -16.84 -12.21
CA THR A 588 9.07 -17.95 -11.94
C THR A 588 7.65 -17.60 -12.38
N ALA A 589 7.16 -16.40 -12.07
CA ALA A 589 5.83 -15.95 -12.47
C ALA A 589 5.68 -15.92 -14.00
N ILE A 590 6.54 -15.20 -14.72
CA ILE A 590 6.46 -15.05 -16.18
C ILE A 590 6.60 -16.38 -16.92
N ASN A 591 7.54 -17.25 -16.51
CA ASN A 591 7.71 -18.55 -17.16
C ASN A 591 6.53 -19.50 -16.91
N THR A 592 5.75 -19.30 -15.85
CA THR A 592 4.58 -20.10 -15.51
C THR A 592 3.29 -19.54 -16.16
N LEU A 593 3.26 -18.24 -16.45
CA LEU A 593 2.10 -17.51 -16.97
C LEU A 593 1.50 -18.07 -18.26
N GLY A 594 2.27 -18.83 -19.05
CA GLY A 594 1.78 -19.45 -20.27
C GLY A 594 1.62 -18.49 -21.47
N ALA A 595 1.54 -17.18 -21.23
CA ALA A 595 1.35 -16.14 -22.25
C ALA A 595 2.41 -16.14 -23.37
N GLY A 596 2.00 -15.78 -24.58
CA GLY A 596 2.85 -15.65 -25.77
C GLY A 596 3.46 -14.25 -25.92
N VAL A 597 2.75 -13.21 -25.52
CA VAL A 597 3.25 -11.83 -25.34
C VAL A 597 2.90 -11.39 -23.92
N VAL A 598 3.83 -10.72 -23.25
CA VAL A 598 3.61 -10.13 -21.93
C VAL A 598 4.01 -8.66 -21.99
N SER A 599 3.11 -7.76 -21.64
CA SER A 599 3.48 -6.39 -21.32
C SER A 599 3.99 -6.30 -19.90
N LEU A 600 4.95 -5.41 -19.72
CA LEU A 600 5.60 -5.18 -18.45
C LEU A 600 5.54 -3.69 -18.13
N GLU A 601 5.03 -3.38 -16.95
CA GLU A 601 5.13 -2.08 -16.30
C GLU A 601 6.29 -2.12 -15.30
N GLU A 602 6.65 -0.98 -14.71
CA GLU A 602 7.66 -0.94 -13.64
C GLU A 602 9.07 -1.43 -14.05
N ILE A 603 9.41 -1.38 -15.35
CA ILE A 603 10.76 -1.68 -15.84
C ILE A 603 11.64 -0.43 -15.78
N GLU A 604 12.87 -0.54 -15.27
CA GLU A 604 13.82 0.57 -15.30
C GLU A 604 14.05 1.11 -16.73
N ASN A 605 13.96 2.43 -16.85
CA ASN A 605 14.50 3.18 -17.97
C ASN A 605 16.01 3.39 -17.77
N SER A 606 16.81 2.41 -18.18
CA SER A 606 18.26 2.39 -17.94
C SER A 606 19.00 3.60 -18.55
N ALA A 607 18.40 4.30 -19.52
CA ALA A 607 18.95 5.56 -20.06
C ALA A 607 19.08 6.66 -19.00
N LYS A 608 18.19 6.70 -17.99
CA LYS A 608 18.28 7.63 -16.85
C LYS A 608 19.53 7.41 -15.99
N PHE A 609 20.11 6.23 -16.08
CA PHE A 609 21.32 5.82 -15.36
C PHE A 609 22.55 5.78 -16.26
N GLY A 610 22.49 6.37 -17.46
CA GLY A 610 23.62 6.45 -18.40
C GLY A 610 23.94 5.14 -19.13
N LYS A 611 23.00 4.20 -19.14
CA LYS A 611 23.09 2.88 -19.78
C LYS A 611 22.24 2.80 -21.04
N PRO A 612 22.39 1.78 -21.91
CA PRO A 612 21.44 1.53 -23.00
C PRO A 612 20.01 1.40 -22.46
N ARG A 613 19.03 2.04 -23.11
CA ARG A 613 17.63 2.14 -22.62
C ARG A 613 16.98 0.79 -22.28
N ASP A 614 17.36 -0.26 -23.00
CA ASP A 614 16.81 -1.61 -22.85
C ASP A 614 17.62 -2.53 -21.91
N GLU A 615 18.64 -2.03 -21.20
CA GLU A 615 19.55 -2.88 -20.39
C GLU A 615 18.80 -3.70 -19.32
N ALA A 616 17.90 -3.09 -18.55
CA ALA A 616 17.12 -3.82 -17.55
C ALA A 616 16.21 -4.89 -18.19
N LEU A 617 15.52 -4.56 -19.27
CA LEU A 617 14.65 -5.50 -19.99
C LEU A 617 15.43 -6.67 -20.60
N ALA A 618 16.62 -6.40 -21.17
CA ALA A 618 17.52 -7.42 -21.67
C ALA A 618 18.04 -8.33 -20.56
N THR A 619 18.31 -7.78 -19.37
CA THR A 619 18.72 -8.53 -18.18
C THR A 619 17.62 -9.50 -17.74
N LEU A 620 16.38 -9.02 -17.61
CA LEU A 620 15.23 -9.87 -17.29
C LEU A 620 15.02 -10.97 -18.34
N THR A 621 15.08 -10.61 -19.63
CA THR A 621 14.91 -11.57 -20.73
C THR A 621 16.00 -12.66 -20.72
N ALA A 622 17.24 -12.29 -20.40
CA ALA A 622 18.31 -13.25 -20.24
C ALA A 622 18.07 -14.20 -19.05
N ALA A 623 17.57 -13.68 -17.93
CA ALA A 623 17.22 -14.48 -16.76
C ALA A 623 16.07 -15.46 -17.06
N LEU A 624 15.04 -15.02 -17.78
CA LEU A 624 13.93 -15.87 -18.25
C LEU A 624 14.44 -17.04 -19.11
N ASN A 625 15.30 -16.75 -20.09
CA ASN A 625 15.89 -17.77 -20.96
C ASN A 625 16.84 -18.72 -20.23
N SER A 626 17.60 -18.20 -19.28
CA SER A 626 18.47 -19.01 -18.41
C SER A 626 17.64 -20.02 -17.61
N ALA A 627 16.55 -19.56 -16.98
CA ALA A 627 15.64 -20.43 -16.22
C ALA A 627 14.90 -21.44 -17.12
N ALA A 628 14.54 -21.06 -18.35
CA ALA A 628 13.94 -21.95 -19.34
C ALA A 628 14.93 -22.97 -19.95
N GLY A 629 16.24 -22.79 -19.75
CA GLY A 629 17.29 -23.63 -20.33
C GLY A 629 17.44 -23.51 -21.85
N SER A 630 16.75 -22.56 -22.49
CA SER A 630 16.76 -22.31 -23.93
C SER A 630 16.29 -20.89 -24.24
N GLU A 631 16.53 -20.41 -25.46
CA GLU A 631 16.11 -19.07 -25.89
C GLU A 631 14.61 -19.04 -26.26
N VAL A 632 13.74 -19.09 -25.26
CA VAL A 632 12.28 -19.01 -25.43
C VAL A 632 11.82 -17.58 -25.69
N TRP A 633 12.37 -16.64 -24.95
CA TRP A 633 11.93 -15.25 -24.87
C TRP A 633 12.83 -14.32 -25.68
N ALA A 634 12.19 -13.32 -26.29
CA ALA A 634 12.82 -12.11 -26.79
C ALA A 634 12.07 -10.89 -26.23
N TYR A 635 12.71 -9.73 -26.24
CA TYR A 635 12.06 -8.47 -25.91
C TYR A 635 11.85 -7.61 -27.16
N VAL A 636 10.84 -6.75 -27.13
CA VAL A 636 10.62 -5.73 -28.16
C VAL A 636 11.63 -4.60 -27.96
N PRO A 637 12.53 -4.33 -28.92
CA PRO A 637 13.48 -3.24 -28.79
C PRO A 637 12.80 -1.87 -28.71
N SER A 638 13.41 -0.94 -27.97
CA SER A 638 13.03 0.46 -28.02
C SER A 638 13.13 0.99 -29.47
N PRO A 639 12.19 1.86 -29.91
CA PRO A 639 12.20 2.36 -31.27
C PRO A 639 13.27 3.43 -31.47
N ALA A 640 13.56 3.76 -32.74
CA ALA A 640 14.54 4.81 -33.04
C ALA A 640 14.08 6.20 -32.54
N ALA A 641 12.77 6.47 -32.57
CA ALA A 641 12.17 7.70 -32.09
C ALA A 641 11.84 7.60 -30.59
N LEU A 642 12.57 8.34 -29.76
CA LEU A 642 12.42 8.34 -28.31
C LEU A 642 12.01 9.72 -27.79
N PRO A 643 11.28 9.81 -26.65
CA PRO A 643 11.10 11.07 -25.95
C PRO A 643 12.46 11.67 -25.56
N ALA A 644 12.51 12.99 -25.32
CA ALA A 644 13.69 13.56 -24.70
C ALA A 644 13.89 12.94 -23.31
N LEU A 645 15.11 12.53 -22.98
CA LEU A 645 15.39 11.84 -21.72
C LEU A 645 14.97 12.65 -20.48
N ALA A 646 14.99 13.98 -20.55
CA ALA A 646 14.52 14.84 -19.47
C ALA A 646 13.01 14.70 -19.18
N ASP A 647 12.24 14.30 -20.19
CA ASP A 647 10.79 14.16 -20.13
C ASP A 647 10.33 12.71 -19.86
N GLU A 648 11.26 11.76 -19.77
CA GLU A 648 10.95 10.38 -19.39
C GLU A 648 10.95 10.20 -17.86
N ASP A 649 10.22 9.21 -17.36
CA ASP A 649 10.36 8.73 -15.99
C ASP A 649 11.59 7.79 -15.88
N VAL A 650 11.99 7.44 -14.66
CA VAL A 650 12.96 6.36 -14.38
C VAL A 650 12.38 4.97 -14.60
N ILE A 651 11.05 4.87 -14.74
CA ILE A 651 10.32 3.70 -15.16
C ILE A 651 9.86 3.84 -16.62
N ARG A 652 9.80 2.73 -17.34
CA ARG A 652 9.17 2.60 -18.65
C ARG A 652 8.30 1.34 -18.71
N THR A 653 7.40 1.32 -19.69
CA THR A 653 6.67 0.11 -20.09
C THR A 653 7.46 -0.67 -21.15
N ALA A 654 7.21 -1.96 -21.30
CA ALA A 654 7.93 -2.84 -22.21
C ALA A 654 7.08 -4.04 -22.67
N PHE A 655 7.59 -4.78 -23.66
CA PHE A 655 7.04 -6.08 -24.08
C PHE A 655 8.12 -7.14 -24.16
N ILE A 656 7.77 -8.36 -23.74
CA ILE A 656 8.49 -9.59 -24.03
C ILE A 656 7.58 -10.58 -24.74
N TYR A 657 8.15 -11.50 -25.53
CA TYR A 657 7.37 -12.44 -26.33
C TYR A 657 8.11 -13.76 -26.55
N LYS A 658 7.34 -14.83 -26.79
CA LYS A 658 7.85 -16.16 -27.14
C LYS A 658 8.24 -16.19 -28.62
N LYS A 659 9.54 -16.06 -28.90
CA LYS A 659 10.10 -15.84 -30.24
C LYS A 659 9.91 -16.98 -31.24
N ALA A 660 9.42 -18.13 -30.78
CA ALA A 660 9.15 -19.30 -31.62
C ALA A 660 7.71 -19.34 -32.14
N VAL A 661 6.82 -18.50 -31.61
CA VAL A 661 5.37 -18.49 -31.93
C VAL A 661 4.97 -17.18 -32.58
N ILE A 662 5.46 -16.06 -32.08
CA ILE A 662 5.02 -14.72 -32.47
C ILE A 662 6.22 -13.83 -32.76
N GLU A 663 6.06 -12.87 -33.68
CA GLU A 663 7.08 -11.89 -34.05
C GLU A 663 6.49 -10.46 -34.10
N PRO A 664 7.29 -9.43 -33.76
CA PRO A 664 6.90 -8.05 -33.98
C PRO A 664 6.90 -7.69 -35.48
N VAL A 665 5.91 -6.92 -35.92
CA VAL A 665 5.84 -6.34 -37.26
C VAL A 665 6.36 -4.90 -37.20
N GLY A 666 7.51 -4.65 -37.82
CA GLY A 666 8.15 -3.32 -37.82
C GLY A 666 8.73 -2.89 -36.46
N GLU A 667 9.07 -1.60 -36.34
CA GLU A 667 9.49 -1.01 -35.07
C GLU A 667 8.28 -0.73 -34.17
N SER A 668 8.50 -0.76 -32.86
CA SER A 668 7.54 -0.30 -31.86
C SER A 668 7.31 1.22 -31.96
N GLU A 669 6.30 1.75 -31.28
CA GLU A 669 6.00 3.18 -31.30
C GLU A 669 5.62 3.73 -29.93
N ILE A 670 6.22 4.86 -29.53
CA ILE A 670 5.91 5.56 -28.28
C ILE A 670 5.02 6.76 -28.58
N LEU A 671 4.01 7.03 -27.74
CA LEU A 671 3.21 8.24 -27.84
C LEU A 671 4.01 9.50 -27.44
N LEU A 672 4.71 10.09 -28.40
CA LEU A 672 5.57 11.26 -28.18
C LEU A 672 4.76 12.55 -28.01
N ASP A 673 3.74 12.74 -28.84
CA ASP A 673 3.04 14.02 -29.07
C ASP A 673 1.82 14.23 -28.15
N SER A 674 1.93 13.87 -26.88
CA SER A 674 0.88 14.13 -25.89
C SER A 674 1.44 14.72 -24.60
N THR A 675 0.92 15.88 -24.21
CA THR A 675 1.20 16.51 -22.92
C THR A 675 0.44 15.85 -21.77
N ALA A 676 -0.55 14.98 -22.04
CA ALA A 676 -1.29 14.27 -21.01
C ALA A 676 -0.38 13.33 -20.18
N PHE A 677 0.71 12.87 -20.79
CA PHE A 677 1.72 12.03 -20.15
C PHE A 677 2.95 12.82 -19.66
N SER A 678 2.83 14.14 -19.42
CA SER A 678 3.97 14.92 -18.88
C SER A 678 4.35 14.54 -17.45
N ASN A 679 3.44 13.90 -16.71
CA ASN A 679 3.62 13.42 -15.34
C ASN A 679 3.51 11.89 -15.22
N ALA A 680 3.55 11.15 -16.33
CA ALA A 680 3.36 9.71 -16.36
C ALA A 680 4.21 9.04 -17.44
N ARG A 681 4.22 7.71 -17.45
CA ARG A 681 4.95 6.93 -18.45
C ARG A 681 4.19 6.98 -19.78
N LYS A 682 4.87 7.35 -20.86
CA LYS A 682 4.27 7.39 -22.20
C LYS A 682 3.96 5.96 -22.69
N PRO A 683 2.75 5.70 -23.26
CA PRO A 683 2.40 4.40 -23.81
C PRO A 683 3.34 3.92 -24.92
N LEU A 684 3.54 2.61 -25.00
CA LEU A 684 4.33 1.92 -26.01
C LEU A 684 3.42 0.95 -26.77
N ALA A 685 3.39 1.06 -28.10
CA ALA A 685 2.67 0.16 -28.98
C ALA A 685 3.62 -0.77 -29.73
N GLN A 686 3.19 -2.00 -29.97
CA GLN A 686 3.83 -2.94 -30.88
C GLN A 686 2.75 -3.71 -31.66
N GLU A 687 2.96 -3.80 -32.96
CA GLU A 687 2.19 -4.67 -33.85
C GLU A 687 2.82 -6.08 -33.84
N PHE A 688 2.02 -7.12 -33.70
CA PHE A 688 2.49 -8.50 -33.64
C PHE A 688 1.74 -9.39 -34.62
N ARG A 689 2.35 -10.51 -35.00
CA ARG A 689 1.70 -11.60 -35.73
C ARG A 689 2.31 -12.95 -35.39
N LEU A 690 1.52 -14.01 -35.54
CA LEU A 690 2.02 -15.38 -35.51
C LEU A 690 3.02 -15.59 -36.65
N ILE A 691 4.09 -16.34 -36.37
CA ILE A 691 5.16 -16.57 -37.35
C ILE A 691 4.59 -17.29 -38.57
N GLY A 692 4.72 -16.65 -39.73
CA GLY A 692 4.27 -17.19 -41.01
C GLY A 692 2.80 -16.94 -41.34
N ASP A 693 2.08 -16.19 -40.50
CA ASP A 693 0.68 -15.84 -40.72
C ASP A 693 0.45 -14.33 -40.66
N ALA A 694 0.32 -13.71 -41.84
CA ALA A 694 0.09 -12.28 -41.96
C ALA A 694 -1.36 -11.85 -41.61
N GLU A 695 -2.32 -12.78 -41.57
CA GLU A 695 -3.72 -12.43 -41.24
C GLU A 695 -3.94 -12.36 -39.72
N SER A 696 -2.96 -12.82 -38.93
CA SER A 696 -2.98 -12.79 -37.46
C SER A 696 -2.47 -11.47 -36.85
N GLU A 697 -2.35 -10.41 -37.65
CA GLU A 697 -1.80 -9.11 -37.24
C GLU A 697 -2.72 -8.36 -36.25
N PHE A 698 -2.17 -7.98 -35.09
CA PHE A 698 -2.86 -7.17 -34.07
C PHE A 698 -1.92 -6.13 -33.44
N VAL A 699 -2.50 -5.08 -32.85
CA VAL A 699 -1.77 -4.03 -32.14
C VAL A 699 -1.98 -4.17 -30.64
N ALA A 700 -0.88 -4.24 -29.89
CA ALA A 700 -0.87 -4.18 -28.43
C ALA A 700 -0.28 -2.85 -27.95
N ILE A 701 -0.97 -2.15 -27.05
CA ILE A 701 -0.53 -0.88 -26.48
C ILE A 701 -0.42 -1.00 -24.96
N VAL A 702 0.82 -1.01 -24.46
CA VAL A 702 1.08 -1.02 -23.02
C VAL A 702 1.11 0.40 -22.46
N ASN A 703 0.47 0.62 -21.31
CA ASN A 703 0.42 1.89 -20.61
C ASN A 703 0.71 1.75 -19.11
N HIS A 704 1.05 2.86 -18.47
CA HIS A 704 1.17 2.93 -17.01
C HIS A 704 0.84 4.35 -16.55
N PHE A 705 -0.41 4.56 -16.15
CA PHE A 705 -0.97 5.88 -15.85
C PHE A 705 -0.40 6.51 -14.58
N LYS A 706 -0.72 7.80 -14.35
CA LYS A 706 -0.29 8.49 -13.13
C LYS A 706 -0.90 7.83 -11.89
N SER A 707 -0.06 7.54 -10.90
CA SER A 707 -0.49 6.94 -9.63
C SER A 707 -1.45 7.83 -8.83
N LYS A 708 -2.34 7.18 -8.06
CA LYS A 708 -3.40 7.80 -7.25
C LYS A 708 -2.91 8.51 -5.98
N GLY A 709 -1.65 8.32 -5.59
CA GLY A 709 -1.13 8.75 -4.28
C GLY A 709 -0.68 10.21 -4.16
N SER A 710 -0.71 10.99 -5.24
CA SER A 710 -0.28 12.39 -5.20
C SER A 710 -0.91 13.22 -6.32
N GLY A 711 -1.15 14.50 -6.05
CA GLY A 711 -1.64 15.48 -7.01
C GLY A 711 -2.08 16.77 -6.33
N GLU A 712 -2.09 17.87 -7.08
CA GLU A 712 -2.46 19.20 -6.59
C GLU A 712 -3.34 19.92 -7.63
N GLY A 713 -4.06 20.97 -7.21
CA GLY A 713 -4.92 21.73 -8.12
C GLY A 713 -6.01 20.85 -8.74
N ALA A 714 -6.04 20.73 -10.07
CA ALA A 714 -6.97 19.84 -10.76
C ALA A 714 -6.72 18.35 -10.48
N ASP A 715 -5.50 18.01 -10.05
CA ASP A 715 -5.11 16.65 -9.65
C ASP A 715 -5.22 16.43 -8.14
N ALA A 716 -5.71 17.40 -7.36
CA ALA A 716 -5.98 17.18 -5.95
C ALA A 716 -7.04 16.07 -5.77
N ASP A 717 -6.93 15.29 -4.70
CA ASP A 717 -7.97 14.32 -4.34
C ASP A 717 -9.29 15.05 -4.03
N GLN A 718 -10.37 14.61 -4.68
CA GLN A 718 -11.70 15.19 -4.53
C GLN A 718 -12.52 14.51 -3.42
N GLY A 719 -12.00 13.43 -2.81
CA GLY A 719 -12.71 12.67 -1.78
C GLY A 719 -13.92 11.90 -2.31
N ASP A 720 -13.94 11.61 -3.61
CA ASP A 720 -15.02 10.90 -4.31
C ASP A 720 -14.72 9.41 -4.52
N GLY A 721 -13.61 8.92 -3.93
CA GLY A 721 -13.12 7.54 -4.05
C GLY A 721 -12.13 7.32 -5.19
N GLN A 722 -11.92 8.30 -6.08
CA GLN A 722 -11.03 8.11 -7.24
C GLN A 722 -9.56 8.35 -6.91
N GLY A 723 -9.25 9.02 -5.78
CA GLY A 723 -7.90 9.41 -5.39
C GLY A 723 -7.33 10.56 -6.22
N ALA A 724 -6.10 10.97 -5.90
CA ALA A 724 -5.45 12.08 -6.58
C ALA A 724 -5.14 11.77 -8.06
N SER A 725 -4.80 12.81 -8.83
CA SER A 725 -4.45 12.75 -10.26
C SER A 725 -5.53 12.16 -11.17
N ASN A 726 -6.81 12.17 -10.76
CA ASN A 726 -7.90 11.68 -11.63
C ASN A 726 -8.02 12.52 -12.91
N ALA A 727 -7.88 13.84 -12.85
CA ALA A 727 -7.92 14.70 -14.03
C ALA A 727 -6.81 14.37 -15.05
N SER A 728 -5.59 14.14 -14.57
CA SER A 728 -4.48 13.62 -15.39
C SER A 728 -4.80 12.26 -16.00
N ARG A 729 -5.33 11.31 -15.22
CA ARG A 729 -5.70 9.97 -15.71
C ARG A 729 -6.79 10.02 -16.79
N VAL A 730 -7.77 10.91 -16.66
CA VAL A 730 -8.80 11.15 -17.70
C VAL A 730 -8.17 11.68 -18.99
N ALA A 731 -7.24 12.64 -18.89
CA ALA A 731 -6.51 13.15 -20.06
C ALA A 731 -5.63 12.07 -20.71
N GLN A 732 -5.02 11.20 -19.90
CA GLN A 732 -4.21 10.06 -20.35
C GLN A 732 -5.06 9.02 -21.08
N ALA A 733 -6.23 8.66 -20.54
CA ALA A 733 -7.21 7.80 -21.19
C ALA A 733 -7.64 8.36 -22.56
N THR A 734 -7.96 9.65 -22.61
CA THR A 734 -8.36 10.33 -23.86
C THR A 734 -7.24 10.27 -24.91
N ALA A 735 -5.99 10.52 -24.50
CA ALA A 735 -4.84 10.48 -25.38
C ALA A 735 -4.50 9.04 -25.83
N LEU A 736 -4.72 8.04 -24.97
CA LEU A 736 -4.51 6.63 -25.28
C LEU A 736 -5.52 6.14 -26.34
N VAL A 737 -6.80 6.49 -26.20
CA VAL A 737 -7.83 6.18 -27.21
C VAL A 737 -7.48 6.80 -28.56
N ALA A 738 -7.11 8.09 -28.59
CA ALA A 738 -6.71 8.74 -29.83
C ALA A 738 -5.45 8.12 -30.47
N PHE A 739 -4.55 7.58 -29.65
CA PHE A 739 -3.38 6.84 -30.13
C PHE A 739 -3.78 5.49 -30.75
N ALA A 740 -4.71 4.78 -30.11
CA ALA A 740 -5.27 3.53 -30.61
C ALA A 740 -5.95 3.72 -31.98
N ASP A 741 -6.83 4.72 -32.12
CA ASP A 741 -7.54 5.03 -33.38
C ASP A 741 -6.56 5.32 -34.53
N ARG A 742 -5.47 6.03 -34.23
CA ARG A 742 -4.42 6.31 -35.22
C ARG A 742 -3.73 5.03 -35.66
N LEU A 743 -3.34 4.18 -34.71
CA LEU A 743 -2.65 2.92 -35.01
C LEU A 743 -3.55 1.93 -35.75
N GLU A 744 -4.83 1.83 -35.39
CA GLU A 744 -5.84 1.06 -36.14
C GLU A 744 -5.82 1.45 -37.63
N THR A 745 -5.84 2.76 -37.90
CA THR A 745 -5.81 3.29 -39.27
C THR A 745 -4.45 3.07 -39.96
N GLU A 746 -3.34 3.35 -39.29
CA GLU A 746 -1.99 3.29 -39.86
C GLU A 746 -1.52 1.84 -40.09
N LYS A 747 -1.95 0.91 -39.23
CA LYS A 747 -1.61 -0.52 -39.31
C LYS A 747 -2.65 -1.35 -40.06
N ALA A 748 -3.80 -0.77 -40.39
CA ALA A 748 -4.87 -1.42 -41.13
C ALA A 748 -5.36 -2.73 -40.46
N THR A 749 -5.45 -2.72 -39.12
CA THR A 749 -6.02 -3.80 -38.32
C THR A 749 -6.97 -3.23 -37.28
N ASP A 750 -8.17 -3.80 -37.19
CA ASP A 750 -9.18 -3.45 -36.19
C ASP A 750 -8.94 -4.21 -34.86
N LEU A 751 -7.90 -5.05 -34.79
CA LEU A 751 -7.53 -5.83 -33.60
C LEU A 751 -6.58 -5.04 -32.72
N VAL A 752 -7.13 -4.15 -31.89
CA VAL A 752 -6.36 -3.33 -30.94
C VAL A 752 -6.65 -3.74 -29.49
N TYR A 753 -5.57 -3.94 -28.72
CA TYR A 753 -5.59 -4.23 -27.28
C TYR A 753 -4.86 -3.13 -26.50
N LEU A 754 -5.51 -2.57 -25.49
CA LEU A 754 -4.89 -1.66 -24.51
C LEU A 754 -4.69 -2.43 -23.21
N LEU A 755 -3.48 -2.40 -22.68
CA LEU A 755 -3.10 -3.27 -21.57
C LEU A 755 -2.12 -2.54 -20.66
N GLY A 756 -2.09 -2.91 -19.38
CA GLY A 756 -1.23 -2.29 -18.38
C GLY A 756 -1.96 -1.80 -17.15
N ASP A 757 -1.24 -1.05 -16.32
CA ASP A 757 -1.74 -0.43 -15.10
C ASP A 757 -2.33 0.95 -15.40
N PHE A 758 -3.65 1.03 -15.41
CA PHE A 758 -4.41 2.27 -15.64
C PHE A 758 -4.55 3.11 -14.38
N ASN A 759 -4.10 2.60 -13.22
CA ASN A 759 -4.23 3.21 -11.91
C ASN A 759 -5.66 3.68 -11.65
N ALA A 760 -6.66 2.94 -12.14
CA ALA A 760 -8.06 3.30 -12.04
C ALA A 760 -8.96 2.06 -11.92
N TYR A 761 -9.90 2.10 -10.99
CA TYR A 761 -10.90 1.05 -10.78
C TYR A 761 -12.01 1.11 -11.84
N SER A 762 -12.74 0.01 -12.02
CA SER A 762 -13.61 -0.22 -13.19
C SER A 762 -14.75 0.79 -13.38
N LYS A 763 -15.17 1.55 -12.35
CA LYS A 763 -16.17 2.62 -12.47
C LYS A 763 -15.59 4.03 -12.37
N GLU A 764 -14.28 4.19 -12.46
CA GLU A 764 -13.66 5.52 -12.47
C GLU A 764 -13.76 6.21 -13.83
N ASP A 765 -13.58 7.52 -13.83
CA ASP A 765 -13.66 8.37 -15.02
C ASP A 765 -12.70 7.97 -16.15
N PRO A 766 -11.41 7.65 -15.93
CA PRO A 766 -10.52 7.21 -17.01
C PRO A 766 -10.98 5.90 -17.68
N VAL A 767 -11.52 4.93 -16.93
CA VAL A 767 -12.09 3.69 -17.50
C VAL A 767 -13.36 3.99 -18.30
N THR A 768 -14.17 4.96 -17.82
CA THR A 768 -15.35 5.43 -18.55
C THR A 768 -14.97 6.03 -19.91
N VAL A 769 -13.89 6.80 -19.99
CA VAL A 769 -13.39 7.34 -21.28
C VAL A 769 -13.07 6.23 -22.29
N ILE A 770 -12.41 5.17 -21.84
CA ILE A 770 -12.00 4.04 -22.69
C ILE A 770 -13.22 3.24 -23.15
N THR A 771 -14.14 2.95 -22.23
CA THR A 771 -15.36 2.18 -22.54
C THR A 771 -16.36 2.97 -23.37
N ASP A 772 -16.47 4.29 -23.20
CA ASP A 772 -17.28 5.17 -24.06
C ASP A 772 -16.72 5.24 -25.51
N ALA A 773 -15.42 4.98 -25.69
CA ALA A 773 -14.81 4.83 -27.01
C ALA A 773 -15.09 3.45 -27.66
N GLY A 774 -15.79 2.55 -26.96
CA GLY A 774 -16.22 1.25 -27.47
C GLY A 774 -15.30 0.08 -27.13
N PHE A 775 -14.22 0.31 -26.38
CA PHE A 775 -13.38 -0.77 -25.88
C PHE A 775 -14.09 -1.56 -24.77
N VAL A 776 -13.85 -2.87 -24.73
CA VAL A 776 -14.44 -3.80 -23.76
C VAL A 776 -13.36 -4.24 -22.77
N ASP A 777 -13.62 -4.01 -21.48
CA ASP A 777 -12.78 -4.52 -20.40
C ASP A 777 -12.89 -6.04 -20.29
N GLN A 778 -11.77 -6.73 -20.54
CA GLN A 778 -11.69 -8.18 -20.46
C GLN A 778 -11.58 -8.66 -19.01
N GLY A 779 -10.82 -7.96 -18.15
CA GLY A 779 -10.58 -8.36 -16.76
C GLY A 779 -11.88 -8.43 -15.96
N SER A 780 -12.83 -7.53 -16.22
CA SER A 780 -14.15 -7.56 -15.55
C SER A 780 -15.00 -8.83 -15.78
N LYS A 781 -14.56 -9.79 -16.61
CA LYS A 781 -15.32 -10.98 -16.99
C LYS A 781 -15.00 -12.24 -16.15
N ASP A 782 -13.89 -12.29 -15.43
CA ASP A 782 -13.50 -13.46 -14.60
C ASP A 782 -14.06 -13.40 -13.17
N GLY A 783 -14.33 -12.19 -12.64
CA GLY A 783 -14.79 -11.98 -11.27
C GLY A 783 -13.66 -11.91 -10.24
N GLU A 784 -12.42 -11.78 -10.70
CA GLU A 784 -11.20 -11.63 -9.91
C GLU A 784 -10.69 -10.18 -9.97
N TYR A 785 -9.66 -9.88 -9.18
CA TYR A 785 -9.18 -8.51 -9.00
C TYR A 785 -7.67 -8.42 -9.06
N SER A 786 -7.12 -7.41 -9.73
CA SER A 786 -5.67 -7.30 -9.93
C SER A 786 -4.92 -6.66 -8.74
N TYR A 787 -5.65 -6.04 -7.81
CA TYR A 787 -5.08 -5.20 -6.75
C TYR A 787 -5.89 -5.25 -5.44
N ALA A 788 -5.21 -5.01 -4.33
CA ALA A 788 -5.81 -4.91 -3.00
C ALA A 788 -5.19 -3.73 -2.23
N PHE A 789 -6.04 -2.84 -1.71
CA PHE A 789 -5.61 -1.65 -0.97
C PHE A 789 -6.64 -1.26 0.08
N ASP A 790 -6.17 -0.84 1.26
CA ASP A 790 -7.02 -0.39 2.38
C ASP A 790 -8.11 -1.43 2.77
N GLY A 791 -7.71 -2.70 2.76
CA GLY A 791 -8.55 -3.84 3.09
C GLY A 791 -9.66 -4.18 2.09
N ALA A 792 -9.60 -3.63 0.87
CA ALA A 792 -10.57 -3.88 -0.19
C ALA A 792 -9.89 -4.27 -1.52
N VAL A 793 -10.57 -5.09 -2.32
CA VAL A 793 -10.09 -5.55 -3.63
C VAL A 793 -10.72 -4.78 -4.79
N GLY A 794 -9.97 -4.64 -5.89
CA GLY A 794 -10.40 -4.04 -7.14
C GLY A 794 -9.33 -4.18 -8.23
N SER A 795 -9.61 -3.77 -9.46
CA SER A 795 -8.63 -3.91 -10.56
C SER A 795 -8.06 -2.55 -10.97
N LEU A 796 -6.74 -2.43 -10.95
CA LEU A 796 -6.01 -1.29 -11.53
C LEU A 796 -5.38 -1.66 -12.89
N ASP A 797 -5.13 -2.95 -13.07
CA ASP A 797 -4.56 -3.54 -14.29
C ASP A 797 -5.71 -4.05 -15.14
N HIS A 798 -5.75 -3.60 -16.38
CA HIS A 798 -6.84 -3.93 -17.29
C HIS A 798 -6.28 -4.41 -18.63
N VAL A 799 -7.06 -5.24 -19.31
CA VAL A 799 -6.89 -5.51 -20.74
C VAL A 799 -8.19 -5.09 -21.41
N PHE A 800 -8.14 -4.01 -22.19
CA PHE A 800 -9.25 -3.53 -22.99
C PHE A 800 -9.08 -3.97 -24.44
N ALA A 801 -10.13 -4.56 -25.01
CA ALA A 801 -10.16 -4.98 -26.40
C ALA A 801 -11.09 -4.08 -27.21
N SER A 802 -10.65 -3.59 -28.37
CA SER A 802 -11.52 -3.00 -29.38
C SER A 802 -12.63 -3.99 -29.79
N PRO A 803 -13.76 -3.55 -30.39
CA PRO A 803 -14.87 -4.45 -30.71
C PRO A 803 -14.50 -5.67 -31.57
N ALA A 804 -13.58 -5.53 -32.52
CA ALA A 804 -13.12 -6.66 -33.33
C ALA A 804 -12.15 -7.57 -32.56
N ALA A 805 -11.29 -6.99 -31.71
CA ALA A 805 -10.41 -7.75 -30.80
C ALA A 805 -11.21 -8.57 -29.78
N ASP A 806 -12.27 -8.01 -29.17
CA ASP A 806 -13.15 -8.72 -28.22
C ASP A 806 -13.76 -9.98 -28.84
N ALA A 807 -14.08 -9.96 -30.13
CA ALA A 807 -14.60 -11.12 -30.85
C ALA A 807 -13.60 -12.27 -31.01
N THR A 808 -12.30 -12.02 -30.80
CA THR A 808 -11.26 -13.05 -30.78
C THR A 808 -10.94 -13.56 -29.38
N VAL A 809 -11.46 -12.92 -28.33
CA VAL A 809 -11.18 -13.34 -26.95
C VAL A 809 -11.93 -14.64 -26.62
N THR A 810 -11.19 -15.62 -26.15
CA THR A 810 -11.71 -16.96 -25.79
C THR A 810 -11.88 -17.16 -24.29
N GLY A 811 -11.15 -16.40 -23.49
CA GLY A 811 -11.18 -16.44 -22.03
C GLY A 811 -10.20 -15.44 -21.42
N VAL A 812 -10.34 -15.25 -20.11
CA VAL A 812 -9.53 -14.34 -19.30
C VAL A 812 -9.35 -14.95 -17.92
N ASP A 813 -8.21 -14.67 -17.31
CA ASP A 813 -7.86 -15.09 -15.95
C ASP A 813 -6.98 -14.02 -15.30
N THR A 814 -7.29 -13.64 -14.06
CA THR A 814 -6.48 -12.72 -13.26
C THR A 814 -5.76 -13.54 -12.20
N TRP A 815 -4.61 -14.09 -12.57
CA TRP A 815 -3.91 -15.05 -11.72
C TRP A 815 -3.43 -14.40 -10.41
N ASN A 816 -4.19 -14.61 -9.33
CA ASN A 816 -4.06 -13.89 -8.06
C ASN A 816 -2.81 -14.25 -7.21
N ILE A 817 -1.61 -14.17 -7.77
CA ILE A 817 -0.36 -14.56 -7.09
C ILE A 817 0.24 -13.51 -6.17
N ASN A 818 -0.24 -12.26 -6.18
CA ASN A 818 0.46 -11.09 -5.65
C ASN A 818 -0.41 -10.25 -4.72
N SER A 819 -1.52 -9.70 -5.21
CA SER A 819 -2.25 -8.63 -4.49
C SER A 819 -2.87 -9.15 -3.18
N GLY A 820 -3.33 -10.40 -3.17
CA GLY A 820 -3.90 -11.05 -2.00
C GLY A 820 -2.89 -11.62 -1.01
N GLU A 821 -1.61 -11.69 -1.35
CA GLU A 821 -0.55 -12.23 -0.49
C GLU A 821 -0.06 -11.19 0.54
N SER A 822 0.35 -11.66 1.72
CA SER A 822 0.99 -10.78 2.70
C SER A 822 2.33 -10.25 2.16
N VAL A 823 2.59 -8.95 2.34
CA VAL A 823 3.85 -8.29 1.97
C VAL A 823 5.08 -8.93 2.63
N ALA A 824 4.91 -9.68 3.73
CA ALA A 824 6.00 -10.42 4.38
C ALA A 824 6.70 -11.42 3.43
N LEU A 825 5.99 -11.93 2.41
CA LEU A 825 6.51 -12.88 1.42
C LEU A 825 7.32 -12.20 0.29
N GLU A 826 7.23 -10.88 0.20
CA GLU A 826 7.90 -10.08 -0.83
C GLU A 826 9.41 -10.02 -0.57
N TYR A 827 10.22 -9.99 -1.64
CA TYR A 827 11.68 -9.89 -1.52
C TYR A 827 12.11 -8.66 -0.68
N SER A 828 11.31 -7.59 -0.73
CA SER A 828 11.57 -6.31 -0.06
C SER A 828 11.41 -6.38 1.48
N ARG A 829 10.91 -7.51 2.01
CA ARG A 829 10.77 -7.82 3.44
C ARG A 829 11.65 -9.00 3.88
N TYR A 830 12.62 -9.39 3.05
CA TYR A 830 13.58 -10.45 3.40
C TYR A 830 14.24 -10.18 4.76
N ASP A 831 14.20 -11.17 5.66
CA ASP A 831 14.70 -11.11 7.06
C ASP A 831 14.17 -9.94 7.90
N TYR A 832 12.93 -9.51 7.70
CA TYR A 832 12.29 -8.50 8.58
C TYR A 832 11.80 -9.07 9.91
N ASN A 833 11.60 -10.39 9.97
CA ASN A 833 11.11 -11.13 11.12
C ASN A 833 12.02 -12.35 11.39
N ALA A 834 11.91 -12.93 12.58
CA ALA A 834 12.61 -14.16 12.96
C ALA A 834 12.33 -15.34 12.02
N THR A 835 11.17 -15.35 11.39
CA THR A 835 10.82 -16.28 10.31
C THR A 835 11.18 -15.66 8.96
N ILE A 836 11.96 -16.37 8.16
CA ILE A 836 12.21 -16.02 6.76
C ILE A 836 11.03 -16.53 5.92
N PHE A 837 10.24 -15.61 5.37
CA PHE A 837 9.07 -15.92 4.55
C PHE A 837 9.38 -16.00 3.05
N TYR A 838 10.50 -15.40 2.62
CA TYR A 838 10.91 -15.41 1.22
C TYR A 838 11.17 -16.82 0.69
N ASP A 839 10.68 -17.07 -0.52
CA ASP A 839 10.99 -18.23 -1.35
C ASP A 839 11.17 -17.80 -2.82
N THR A 840 11.36 -18.74 -3.74
CA THR A 840 11.49 -18.47 -5.19
C THR A 840 10.22 -18.75 -5.98
N SER A 841 9.08 -18.93 -5.32
CA SER A 841 7.79 -19.14 -5.98
C SER A 841 7.28 -17.84 -6.64
N ALA A 842 6.29 -17.94 -7.52
CA ALA A 842 5.66 -16.79 -8.15
C ALA A 842 4.90 -15.88 -7.16
N PHE A 843 4.52 -16.41 -5.99
CA PHE A 843 3.67 -15.71 -5.04
C PHE A 843 4.38 -14.50 -4.44
N ARG A 844 3.70 -13.34 -4.40
CA ARG A 844 4.24 -12.04 -3.98
C ARG A 844 5.54 -11.67 -4.72
N SER A 845 5.56 -11.92 -6.03
CA SER A 845 6.57 -11.42 -6.96
C SER A 845 6.38 -9.94 -7.27
N SER A 846 5.17 -9.43 -7.09
CA SER A 846 4.75 -8.04 -7.23
C SER A 846 3.66 -7.71 -6.21
N ASP A 847 3.18 -6.48 -6.20
CA ASP A 847 1.95 -6.04 -5.54
C ASP A 847 0.71 -6.07 -6.49
N HIS A 848 0.92 -6.30 -7.78
CA HIS A 848 -0.13 -6.43 -8.80
C HIS A 848 -0.24 -7.85 -9.35
N ASP A 849 -1.45 -8.34 -9.60
CA ASP A 849 -1.68 -9.63 -10.25
C ASP A 849 -1.65 -9.50 -11.79
N PRO A 850 -1.03 -10.46 -12.50
CA PRO A 850 -1.06 -10.47 -13.95
C PRO A 850 -2.44 -10.86 -14.51
N VAL A 851 -2.90 -10.14 -15.54
CA VAL A 851 -4.13 -10.44 -16.29
C VAL A 851 -3.77 -11.14 -17.59
N VAL A 852 -4.31 -12.34 -17.83
CA VAL A 852 -4.04 -13.18 -19.01
C VAL A 852 -5.30 -13.26 -19.87
N VAL A 853 -5.17 -13.07 -21.19
CA VAL A 853 -6.30 -13.14 -22.14
C VAL A 853 -5.96 -14.11 -23.27
N GLY A 854 -6.82 -15.11 -23.47
CA GLY A 854 -6.73 -16.09 -24.56
C GLY A 854 -7.37 -15.58 -25.83
N LEU A 855 -6.76 -15.84 -26.99
CA LEU A 855 -7.11 -15.30 -28.30
C LEU A 855 -7.20 -16.39 -29.38
N ASP A 856 -8.26 -16.32 -30.19
CA ASP A 856 -8.40 -16.99 -31.49
C ASP A 856 -8.14 -15.96 -32.60
N LEU A 857 -6.87 -15.79 -32.96
CA LEU A 857 -6.48 -14.86 -34.02
C LEU A 857 -6.96 -15.35 -35.39
N PRO A 858 -7.31 -14.45 -36.33
CA PRO A 858 -7.65 -14.86 -37.68
C PRO A 858 -6.49 -15.61 -38.35
N GLU A 859 -6.75 -16.81 -38.88
CA GLU A 859 -5.74 -17.61 -39.59
C GLU A 859 -5.83 -17.39 -41.11
N ALA A 860 -4.69 -17.24 -41.79
CA ALA A 860 -4.65 -17.32 -43.25
C ALA A 860 -5.09 -18.71 -43.72
N ALA A 861 -5.96 -18.77 -44.74
CA ALA A 861 -6.32 -20.05 -45.36
C ALA A 861 -5.04 -20.79 -45.82
N PRO A 862 -4.88 -22.09 -45.53
CA PRO A 862 -3.64 -22.81 -45.81
C PRO A 862 -3.28 -22.73 -47.29
N ALA A 863 -2.02 -22.38 -47.58
CA ALA A 863 -1.54 -22.23 -48.95
C ALA A 863 -1.70 -23.55 -49.75
N THR A 864 -2.31 -23.46 -50.93
CA THR A 864 -2.55 -24.62 -51.80
C THR A 864 -1.25 -25.26 -52.28
N VAL A 865 -1.01 -26.52 -51.90
CA VAL A 865 0.21 -27.27 -52.26
C VAL A 865 0.04 -28.00 -53.59
N ILE A 866 0.79 -27.57 -54.61
CA ILE A 866 0.94 -28.32 -55.88
C ILE A 866 2.24 -29.14 -55.85
N ASP A 867 2.12 -30.46 -55.68
CA ASP A 867 3.21 -31.42 -55.80
C ASP A 867 2.93 -32.45 -56.92
N VAL A 868 3.62 -32.31 -58.04
CA VAL A 868 3.51 -33.20 -59.20
C VAL A 868 4.88 -33.70 -59.63
N ALA A 869 5.05 -35.02 -59.65
CA ALA A 869 6.23 -35.66 -60.25
C ALA A 869 6.02 -35.85 -61.76
N THR A 870 6.99 -35.45 -62.58
CA THR A 870 6.91 -35.58 -64.04
C THR A 870 7.95 -36.53 -64.61
N SER A 871 7.64 -37.16 -65.75
CA SER A 871 8.59 -37.98 -66.51
C SER A 871 8.24 -38.01 -67.99
N ALA A 872 9.24 -38.14 -68.86
CA ALA A 872 9.04 -38.26 -70.30
C ALA A 872 9.96 -39.33 -70.90
N GLN A 873 9.39 -40.23 -71.71
CA GLN A 873 10.11 -41.35 -72.30
C GLN A 873 9.73 -41.52 -73.76
N THR A 874 10.73 -41.56 -74.64
CA THR A 874 10.54 -41.96 -76.03
C THR A 874 10.68 -43.49 -76.17
N LYS A 875 10.04 -44.16 -77.12
CA LYS A 875 10.23 -45.59 -77.45
C LYS A 875 10.14 -45.79 -78.96
N ARG A 876 10.79 -46.84 -79.48
CA ARG A 876 10.68 -47.28 -80.89
C ARG A 876 10.08 -48.68 -80.95
N LEU A 877 9.03 -48.86 -81.74
CA LEU A 877 8.36 -50.14 -81.95
C LEU A 877 8.18 -50.36 -83.47
N GLY A 878 9.18 -50.96 -84.11
CA GLY A 878 9.23 -51.11 -85.56
C GLY A 878 9.33 -49.77 -86.31
N LEU A 879 8.32 -49.46 -87.14
CA LEU A 879 8.18 -48.21 -87.90
C LEU A 879 7.57 -47.05 -87.09
N LEU A 880 7.08 -47.35 -85.88
CA LEU A 880 6.48 -46.37 -84.97
C LEU A 880 7.49 -45.89 -83.94
N ARG A 881 7.38 -44.61 -83.59
CA ARG A 881 8.04 -44.02 -82.42
C ARG A 881 6.98 -43.37 -81.55
N SER A 882 7.16 -43.41 -80.24
CA SER A 882 6.23 -42.83 -79.28
C SER A 882 6.94 -41.99 -78.24
N LEU A 883 6.43 -40.82 -77.90
CA LEU A 883 6.79 -40.05 -76.71
C LEU A 883 5.66 -40.21 -75.69
N THR A 884 5.96 -40.74 -74.50
CA THR A 884 5.04 -40.77 -73.38
C THR A 884 5.47 -39.78 -72.33
N VAL A 885 4.60 -38.85 -71.94
CA VAL A 885 4.82 -37.92 -70.85
C VAL A 885 3.81 -38.24 -69.75
N THR A 886 4.27 -38.29 -68.51
CA THR A 886 3.47 -38.61 -67.34
C THR A 886 3.65 -37.54 -66.27
N ALA A 887 2.54 -37.10 -65.70
CA ALA A 887 2.46 -36.29 -64.49
C ALA A 887 1.77 -37.11 -63.40
N VAL A 888 2.35 -37.23 -62.21
CA VAL A 888 1.78 -37.93 -61.06
C VAL A 888 1.49 -36.88 -59.99
N ASN A 889 0.23 -36.77 -59.60
CA ASN A 889 -0.16 -35.85 -58.53
C ASN A 889 0.16 -36.50 -57.17
N ASN A 890 1.19 -35.99 -56.50
CA ASN A 890 1.58 -36.37 -55.14
C ASN A 890 0.97 -35.43 -54.09
N GLY A 891 0.37 -34.32 -54.51
CA GLY A 891 -0.25 -33.33 -53.65
C GLY A 891 -1.55 -33.83 -52.99
N PRO A 892 -2.04 -33.11 -51.97
CA PRO A 892 -3.19 -33.52 -51.15
C PRO A 892 -4.55 -33.33 -51.84
N GLU A 893 -4.62 -32.53 -52.91
CA GLU A 893 -5.86 -32.21 -53.62
C GLU A 893 -5.85 -32.61 -55.09
N ALA A 894 -7.01 -32.63 -55.74
CA ALA A 894 -7.10 -32.89 -57.17
C ALA A 894 -6.72 -31.65 -58.00
N VAL A 895 -5.90 -31.85 -59.05
CA VAL A 895 -5.39 -30.76 -59.91
C VAL A 895 -5.77 -30.98 -61.38
N ALA A 896 -5.91 -29.91 -62.14
CA ALA A 896 -5.93 -29.98 -63.60
C ALA A 896 -4.50 -30.03 -64.12
N VAL A 897 -4.23 -30.85 -65.15
CA VAL A 897 -2.90 -31.00 -65.74
C VAL A 897 -2.99 -30.89 -67.26
N GLU A 898 -2.21 -29.97 -67.84
CA GLU A 898 -1.98 -29.83 -69.27
C GLU A 898 -0.56 -30.26 -69.63
N ILE A 899 -0.41 -31.15 -70.61
CA ILE A 899 0.88 -31.60 -71.13
C ILE A 899 1.02 -31.13 -72.57
N ALA A 900 1.91 -30.16 -72.79
CA ALA A 900 2.23 -29.60 -74.10
C ALA A 900 3.56 -30.13 -74.64
N THR A 901 3.57 -30.56 -75.91
CA THR A 901 4.77 -30.99 -76.64
C THR A 901 4.70 -30.46 -78.09
N PRO A 902 5.83 -30.46 -78.85
CA PRO A 902 5.80 -30.17 -80.28
C PRO A 902 4.91 -31.11 -81.12
N TYR A 903 4.46 -32.23 -80.56
CA TYR A 903 3.60 -33.22 -81.21
C TYR A 903 2.12 -33.08 -80.83
N GLY A 904 1.80 -32.11 -79.97
CA GLY A 904 0.45 -31.77 -79.53
C GLY A 904 0.35 -31.56 -78.02
N THR A 905 -0.81 -31.07 -77.62
CA THR A 905 -1.19 -30.79 -76.24
C THR A 905 -2.33 -31.70 -75.80
N ARG A 906 -2.33 -32.13 -74.54
CA ARG A 906 -3.44 -32.87 -73.91
C ARG A 906 -3.66 -32.38 -72.50
N THR A 907 -4.93 -32.25 -72.12
CA THR A 907 -5.33 -31.71 -70.82
C THR A 907 -6.25 -32.69 -70.11
N LYS A 908 -6.11 -32.79 -68.79
CA LYS A 908 -7.01 -33.54 -67.91
C LYS A 908 -7.41 -32.63 -66.77
N SER A 909 -8.71 -32.31 -66.69
CA SER A 909 -9.27 -31.34 -65.74
C SER A 909 -9.27 -31.79 -64.27
N SER A 910 -8.98 -33.06 -64.01
CA SER A 910 -8.89 -33.58 -62.64
C SER A 910 -8.00 -34.82 -62.56
N VAL A 911 -6.88 -34.68 -61.87
CA VAL A 911 -5.94 -35.73 -61.48
C VAL A 911 -5.94 -35.77 -59.97
N LYS A 912 -6.53 -36.81 -59.38
CA LYS A 912 -6.66 -36.95 -57.91
C LYS A 912 -5.30 -37.27 -57.27
N PRO A 913 -5.14 -37.05 -55.95
CA PRO A 913 -3.96 -37.49 -55.21
C PRO A 913 -3.61 -38.95 -55.48
N GLY A 914 -2.32 -39.23 -55.70
CA GLY A 914 -1.78 -40.55 -56.04
C GLY A 914 -2.10 -41.03 -57.46
N GLN A 915 -2.84 -40.27 -58.27
CA GLN A 915 -3.13 -40.62 -59.66
C GLN A 915 -2.16 -39.98 -60.63
N SER A 916 -2.05 -40.58 -61.82
CA SER A 916 -1.26 -40.04 -62.92
C SER A 916 -2.13 -39.64 -64.12
N PHE A 917 -1.60 -38.68 -64.87
CA PHE A 917 -2.03 -38.37 -66.22
C PHE A 917 -0.87 -38.65 -67.17
N SER A 918 -1.02 -39.69 -67.99
CA SER A 918 -0.05 -40.06 -69.02
C SER A 918 -0.65 -39.85 -70.41
N THR A 919 0.11 -39.22 -71.29
CA THR A 919 -0.24 -39.06 -72.71
C THR A 919 0.87 -39.63 -73.59
N THR A 920 0.50 -40.33 -74.67
CA THR A 920 1.43 -40.91 -75.63
C THR A 920 1.21 -40.32 -77.02
N TYR A 921 2.24 -39.68 -77.57
CA TYR A 921 2.28 -39.12 -78.91
C TYR A 921 3.03 -40.07 -79.84
N VAL A 922 2.39 -40.55 -80.91
CA VAL A 922 2.97 -41.54 -81.84
C VAL A 922 3.27 -40.89 -83.19
N THR A 923 4.47 -41.11 -83.72
CA THR A 923 4.85 -40.71 -85.09
C THR A 923 5.10 -41.94 -85.95
N LEU A 924 4.60 -41.91 -87.19
CA LEU A 924 4.86 -42.91 -88.22
C LEU A 924 5.97 -42.39 -89.14
N LEU A 925 7.06 -43.14 -89.29
CA LEU A 925 8.22 -42.84 -90.15
C LEU A 925 9.04 -41.56 -89.80
N ARG A 926 8.49 -40.60 -89.04
CA ARG A 926 9.20 -39.37 -88.61
C ARG A 926 9.96 -39.57 -87.29
N PRO A 927 11.21 -39.10 -87.15
CA PRO A 927 11.96 -39.19 -85.89
C PRO A 927 11.37 -38.28 -84.81
N ILE A 928 11.46 -38.69 -83.55
CA ILE A 928 11.17 -37.81 -82.41
C ILE A 928 12.49 -37.11 -82.07
N LYS A 929 12.57 -35.79 -82.27
CA LYS A 929 13.74 -35.01 -81.85
C LYS A 929 13.77 -34.86 -80.33
N ALA A 930 14.96 -34.71 -79.75
CA ALA A 930 15.09 -34.35 -78.34
C ALA A 930 14.42 -32.98 -78.09
N GLY A 931 13.79 -32.82 -76.93
CA GLY A 931 13.05 -31.63 -76.59
C GLY A 931 12.56 -31.65 -75.14
N VAL A 932 11.69 -30.71 -74.81
CA VAL A 932 11.11 -30.54 -73.48
C VAL A 932 9.58 -30.61 -73.61
N ALA A 933 8.94 -31.35 -72.71
CA ALA A 933 7.50 -31.28 -72.51
C ALA A 933 7.21 -30.27 -71.40
N THR A 934 6.27 -29.36 -71.64
CA THR A 934 5.76 -28.42 -70.62
C THR A 934 4.53 -29.05 -69.98
N ILE A 935 4.49 -29.10 -68.66
CA ILE A 935 3.37 -29.63 -67.88
C ILE A 935 2.87 -28.50 -66.99
N GLU A 936 1.71 -27.94 -67.32
CA GLU A 936 1.04 -26.91 -66.50
C GLU A 936 0.03 -27.59 -65.58
N VAL A 937 0.06 -27.22 -64.31
CA VAL A 937 -0.79 -27.78 -63.27
C VAL A 937 -1.55 -26.65 -62.59
N THR A 938 -2.88 -26.77 -62.56
CA THR A 938 -3.77 -25.78 -61.94
C THR A 938 -4.54 -26.43 -60.80
N ALA A 939 -4.43 -25.90 -59.59
CA ALA A 939 -5.23 -26.33 -58.46
C ALA A 939 -6.65 -25.74 -58.51
N LYS A 940 -7.53 -26.21 -57.61
CA LYS A 940 -8.96 -25.85 -57.63
C LYS A 940 -9.21 -24.36 -57.34
N ASP A 941 -8.34 -23.74 -56.56
CA ASP A 941 -8.34 -22.32 -56.23
C ASP A 941 -7.80 -21.42 -57.35
N GLY A 942 -7.31 -22.01 -58.45
CA GLY A 942 -6.71 -21.29 -59.57
C GLY A 942 -5.19 -21.10 -59.47
N THR A 943 -4.54 -21.60 -58.42
CA THR A 943 -3.07 -21.57 -58.30
C THR A 943 -2.44 -22.41 -59.41
N GLU A 944 -1.42 -21.88 -60.09
CA GLU A 944 -0.76 -22.54 -61.22
C GLU A 944 0.72 -22.85 -60.96
N ARG A 945 1.20 -23.98 -61.50
CA ARG A 945 2.61 -24.36 -61.47
C ARG A 945 3.02 -25.06 -62.77
N THR A 946 4.13 -24.63 -63.36
CA THR A 946 4.67 -25.21 -64.59
C THR A 946 5.88 -26.09 -64.30
N TYR A 947 5.92 -27.26 -64.93
CA TYR A 947 7.05 -28.20 -64.91
C TYR A 947 7.59 -28.40 -66.32
N GLU A 948 8.90 -28.57 -66.43
CA GLU A 948 9.56 -28.90 -67.68
C GLU A 948 10.24 -30.26 -67.61
N GLN A 949 9.92 -31.15 -68.54
CA GLN A 949 10.45 -32.50 -68.58
C GLN A 949 11.12 -32.79 -69.92
N ALA A 950 12.46 -32.84 -69.89
CA ALA A 950 13.26 -33.19 -71.06
C ALA A 950 13.04 -34.65 -71.48
N TYR A 951 13.09 -34.91 -72.79
CA TYR A 951 13.07 -36.24 -73.40
C TYR A 951 14.10 -36.35 -74.53
N SER A 952 14.68 -37.54 -74.69
CA SER A 952 15.74 -37.82 -75.68
C SER A 952 15.19 -38.13 -77.08
N ALA A 953 16.00 -37.84 -78.09
CA ALA A 953 15.69 -38.16 -79.48
C ALA A 953 15.55 -39.67 -79.69
N ARG A 954 14.68 -40.12 -80.61
CA ARG A 954 14.48 -41.54 -80.92
C ARG A 954 13.94 -41.80 -82.32
#